data_AF-A0A5N5DT97-F1
#
_entry.id   AF-A0A5N5DT97-F1
#
_cell.length_a   1.000
_cell.length_b   1.000
_cell.length_c   1.000
_cell.angle_alpha   90.00
_cell.angle_beta   90.00
_cell.angle_gamma   90.00
#
_symmetry.space_group_name_H-M   'P 1'
#
loop_
_entity.id
_entity.type
_entity.pdbx_description
1 polymer ?
#
loop_
_entity_poly.entity_id
_entity_poly.type
_entity_poly.pdbx_seq_one_letter_code
_entity_poly.pdbx_strand_id
1 'polypeptide(L)'
;MPARNRESRPAAKSTKEKRDDDIMLTNDSSIVSKQSVVKLYHSDQPDFFKPFIAKCQRRSPLINRGYWLRMRAIEHTVTDFLRQPIKKDKIVVNLGCGYDPLPFHFLHQQPELCARATFVDVDYPQLMHKKRACISNSAALQELFPVLSSGVSDGPDVWRAGQYLAVGCDLRKLSELEDILRKEVHVHDCAILFVAEVSVAYMDVKSADAVVSWASAFKDAQFCILEQCLPEGPSHPFASTMLGHFEKLHTHLKVVYQYPTLKDQETRFRNAGWASATARTLWELWGDDEFLPPDQRRRLDAIEPFDEWEEFALFGGHYLLLVAATSTSTREADDSQVQIQHANAKLDMQPVLRDGSESSLRRFGAAYSHRGKVIYHGGYGEKTRLSDCDIYTADATYEGKFELQPGKSGSIMCQTITNVASGDDLFLLAGGRESPSKAVASTWLVTSTGRSISAESFNSNRVFNGRYRHCAVPVLIDNRSDAPGVLIYGGKSDASTVLGDFLLFDLKKQSWSFVPSVESEQGCGLPPARFGASMCHSEQFTSIGQQSGILMGGISKDGSILSDVWEWTLSWQDGSPAIKCTERTGEMGLNNRSIPFARFGAAIVPLSNHFLLIGGVTNDRITSWNEEILLISLGPERWIRPVQMPACPSPRPLFVGIGATKADDKIVLVGGGAVCFSMGSFWNAKSYSLRLDYEQEMSSASPEESCGKEAAEMQTNGSQSIVEGSKPENGSSSPAIKQIGRTTVQTKEEFDAIVAAGQPVILTDLDIGPCVDLWTPDYLLSRIGADRPVIVHSCPTSRMTFQTKNFSYLKQNFGDFIKDVTAGGQLYLRSVASTQPAKHPTQLSKDFPSLATDFRLPDALSAVAEGAHSSPLRISGPVTLWLHYDVLANVLCQIRGAKRLRLYPPGDVALLAYPPGASSSNIDVYAPADELSPAQRAALAQAHPHEAFLRPGDVLFIPPAWSHTARPDEDVSVAVNVFWRNLEKEVYAAGRDVYGNRDIAAYEEGRKAVDKIVKGFDGVPRDLRMFYLERLMGELRDGAEGAEEVERK
;
A
#
# COMPACT_ATOMS: atom_id res chain seq x y z
N MET A 1 -41.98 -0.36 49.23
CA MET A 1 -40.83 -0.50 48.30
C MET A 1 -41.36 -0.35 46.89
N PRO A 2 -40.82 0.59 46.08
CA PRO A 2 -41.47 1.11 44.88
C PRO A 2 -41.21 0.28 43.62
N ALA A 3 -42.11 0.44 42.66
CA ALA A 3 -42.16 -0.24 41.36
C ALA A 3 -40.96 0.10 40.47
N ARG A 4 -40.36 -0.93 39.85
CA ARG A 4 -39.35 -0.78 38.80
C ARG A 4 -40.02 -0.36 37.49
N ASN A 5 -39.67 0.83 37.02
CA ASN A 5 -39.99 1.33 35.67
C ASN A 5 -39.48 0.34 34.60
N ARG A 6 -40.35 -0.03 33.67
CA ARG A 6 -39.97 -0.64 32.39
C ARG A 6 -39.33 0.43 31.52
N GLU A 7 -38.03 0.33 31.28
CA GLU A 7 -37.38 1.07 30.21
C GLU A 7 -37.94 0.61 28.85
N SER A 8 -38.48 1.57 28.10
CA SER A 8 -38.94 1.40 26.73
C SER A 8 -37.75 1.04 25.83
N ARG A 9 -37.89 -0.03 25.03
CA ARG A 9 -36.97 -0.31 23.91
C ARG A 9 -36.86 0.92 23.00
N PRO A 10 -35.65 1.37 22.60
CA PRO A 10 -35.51 2.50 21.69
C PRO A 10 -36.16 2.17 20.34
N ALA A 11 -36.89 3.14 19.78
CA ALA A 11 -37.55 3.03 18.49
C ALA A 11 -36.55 2.72 17.37
N ALA A 12 -36.98 1.98 16.35
CA ALA A 12 -36.16 1.71 15.18
C ALA A 12 -35.84 3.01 14.44
N LYS A 13 -34.55 3.34 14.29
CA LYS A 13 -34.09 4.54 13.57
C LYS A 13 -34.61 4.55 12.12
N SER A 14 -35.08 5.71 11.68
CA SER A 14 -35.48 5.97 10.30
C SER A 14 -34.29 5.89 9.34
N THR A 15 -34.56 5.67 8.05
CA THR A 15 -33.53 5.66 7.00
C THR A 15 -32.75 6.97 6.93
N LYS A 16 -33.40 8.10 7.26
CA LYS A 16 -32.76 9.42 7.32
C LYS A 16 -31.75 9.50 8.47
N GLU A 17 -32.13 9.06 9.68
CA GLU A 17 -31.25 9.07 10.86
C GLU A 17 -30.05 8.15 10.69
N LYS A 18 -30.23 6.97 10.07
CA LYS A 18 -29.12 6.06 9.78
C LYS A 18 -28.11 6.69 8.80
N ARG A 19 -28.60 7.40 7.79
CA ARG A 19 -27.73 8.10 6.83
C ARG A 19 -26.99 9.27 7.49
N ASP A 20 -27.67 10.02 8.35
CA ASP A 20 -27.05 11.11 9.11
C ASP A 20 -25.97 10.53 10.07
N ASP A 21 -26.19 9.35 10.67
CA ASP A 21 -25.16 8.61 11.44
C ASP A 21 -23.94 8.23 10.58
N ASP A 22 -24.15 7.70 9.37
CA ASP A 22 -23.06 7.34 8.45
C ASP A 22 -22.24 8.57 8.01
N ILE A 23 -22.89 9.70 7.77
CA ILE A 23 -22.22 10.98 7.48
C ILE A 23 -21.38 11.41 8.68
N MET A 24 -21.91 11.34 9.90
CA MET A 24 -21.14 11.68 11.12
C MET A 24 -19.90 10.79 11.30
N LEU A 25 -19.91 9.54 10.83
CA LEU A 25 -18.74 8.64 10.91
C LEU A 25 -17.60 9.04 9.95
N THR A 26 -17.87 9.85 8.92
CA THR A 26 -16.81 10.35 8.01
C THR A 26 -15.83 11.28 8.73
N ASN A 27 -16.30 11.98 9.76
CA ASN A 27 -15.48 12.83 10.62
C ASN A 27 -14.30 12.07 11.23
N ASP A 28 -14.53 10.88 11.79
CA ASP A 28 -13.48 10.11 12.46
C ASP A 28 -12.35 9.72 11.48
N SER A 29 -12.69 9.46 10.22
CA SER A 29 -11.70 9.09 9.19
C SER A 29 -10.83 10.29 8.76
N SER A 30 -11.45 11.47 8.61
CA SER A 30 -10.75 12.72 8.27
C SER A 30 -9.82 13.15 9.41
N ILE A 31 -10.33 13.15 10.63
CA ILE A 31 -9.63 13.62 11.83
C ILE A 31 -8.39 12.79 12.15
N VAL A 32 -8.46 11.45 12.00
CA VAL A 32 -7.27 10.59 12.14
C VAL A 32 -6.20 10.92 11.09
N SER A 33 -6.61 11.30 9.88
CA SER A 33 -5.66 11.65 8.81
C SER A 33 -5.02 13.02 9.05
N LYS A 34 -5.80 14.03 9.48
CA LYS A 34 -5.28 15.34 9.93
C LYS A 34 -4.33 15.20 11.13
N GLN A 35 -4.62 14.34 12.11
CA GLN A 35 -3.70 14.07 13.22
C GLN A 35 -2.37 13.45 12.75
N SER A 36 -2.42 12.51 11.80
CA SER A 36 -1.21 11.91 11.22
C SER A 36 -0.30 13.00 10.61
N VAL A 37 -0.89 14.00 9.96
CA VAL A 37 -0.17 15.17 9.45
C VAL A 37 0.44 15.98 10.58
N VAL A 38 -0.35 16.43 11.56
CA VAL A 38 0.16 17.28 12.65
C VAL A 38 1.32 16.63 13.39
N LYS A 39 1.21 15.33 13.71
CA LYS A 39 2.28 14.61 14.40
C LYS A 39 3.60 14.52 13.63
N LEU A 40 3.56 14.59 12.30
CA LEU A 40 4.73 14.44 11.44
C LEU A 40 5.24 15.80 10.95
N TYR A 41 4.35 16.64 10.42
CA TYR A 41 4.67 17.89 9.74
C TYR A 41 4.69 19.11 10.67
N HIS A 42 4.06 18.99 11.84
CA HIS A 42 3.93 20.05 12.84
C HIS A 42 4.28 19.51 14.24
N SER A 43 5.32 18.69 14.33
CA SER A 43 5.72 18.00 15.57
C SER A 43 6.21 18.94 16.67
N ASP A 44 6.52 20.18 16.32
CA ASP A 44 6.88 21.29 17.18
C ASP A 44 5.67 22.05 17.74
N GLN A 45 4.46 21.72 17.30
CA GLN A 45 3.22 22.41 17.70
C GLN A 45 2.35 21.53 18.61
N PRO A 46 1.49 22.12 19.46
CA PRO A 46 0.54 21.34 20.25
C PRO A 46 -0.40 20.50 19.38
N ASP A 47 -0.57 19.22 19.73
CA ASP A 47 -1.51 18.32 19.04
C ASP A 47 -2.95 18.58 19.51
N PHE A 48 -3.62 19.54 18.87
CA PHE A 48 -5.01 19.87 19.13
C PHE A 48 -6.01 18.79 18.68
N PHE A 49 -5.59 17.81 17.88
CA PHE A 49 -6.44 16.69 17.44
C PHE A 49 -6.51 15.56 18.47
N LYS A 50 -5.47 15.42 19.31
CA LYS A 50 -5.36 14.38 20.35
C LYS A 50 -6.62 14.20 21.23
N PRO A 51 -7.31 15.26 21.69
CA PRO A 51 -8.51 15.11 22.54
C PRO A 51 -9.70 14.43 21.84
N PHE A 52 -9.72 14.45 20.51
CA PHE A 52 -10.84 13.97 19.70
C PHE A 52 -10.61 12.56 19.14
N ILE A 53 -9.46 11.95 19.42
CA ILE A 53 -9.04 10.68 18.81
C ILE A 53 -8.70 9.65 19.87
N ALA A 54 -9.35 8.49 19.81
CA ALA A 54 -9.09 7.37 20.72
C ALA A 54 -7.76 6.64 20.40
N LYS A 55 -7.40 6.51 19.11
CA LYS A 55 -6.18 5.80 18.69
C LYS A 55 -5.47 6.55 17.57
N CYS A 56 -4.21 6.87 17.81
CA CYS A 56 -3.36 7.47 16.79
C CYS A 56 -2.99 6.44 15.72
N GLN A 57 -3.10 6.81 14.45
CA GLN A 57 -2.73 5.96 13.33
C GLN A 57 -1.98 6.77 12.28
N ARG A 58 -0.74 6.35 11.97
CA ARG A 58 0.03 6.92 10.86
C ARG A 58 -0.59 6.55 9.52
N ARG A 59 -0.68 7.50 8.60
CA ARG A 59 -1.08 7.31 7.20
C ARG A 59 0.14 7.23 6.27
N SER A 60 -0.08 6.78 5.03
CA SER A 60 0.97 6.76 4.01
C SER A 60 1.42 8.19 3.64
N PRO A 61 2.64 8.36 3.10
CA PRO A 61 3.13 9.65 2.64
C PRO A 61 2.17 10.37 1.68
N LEU A 62 1.57 9.65 0.72
CA LEU A 62 0.52 10.18 -0.16
C LEU A 62 -0.65 10.78 0.60
N ILE A 63 -1.20 10.06 1.58
CA ILE A 63 -2.36 10.54 2.35
C ILE A 63 -1.97 11.73 3.20
N ASN A 64 -0.81 11.69 3.88
CA ASN A 64 -0.34 12.80 4.68
C ASN A 64 -0.14 14.07 3.84
N ARG A 65 0.55 13.97 2.69
CA ARG A 65 0.81 15.14 1.82
C ARG A 65 -0.48 15.70 1.23
N GLY A 66 -1.45 14.84 0.88
CA GLY A 66 -2.80 15.24 0.47
C GLY A 66 -3.56 16.00 1.55
N TYR A 67 -3.59 15.47 2.79
CA TYR A 67 -4.25 16.15 3.91
C TYR A 67 -3.51 17.42 4.34
N TRP A 68 -2.17 17.44 4.26
CA TRP A 68 -1.36 18.62 4.53
C TRP A 68 -1.73 19.76 3.57
N LEU A 69 -1.80 19.47 2.26
CA LEU A 69 -2.19 20.46 1.25
C LEU A 69 -3.63 20.94 1.45
N ARG A 70 -4.55 20.02 1.77
CA ARG A 70 -5.94 20.33 2.10
C ARG A 70 -6.06 21.27 3.31
N MET A 71 -5.35 20.99 4.40
CA MET A 71 -5.31 21.85 5.59
C MET A 71 -4.71 23.22 5.27
N ARG A 72 -3.56 23.23 4.56
CA ARG A 72 -2.89 24.45 4.14
C ARG A 72 -3.78 25.36 3.28
N ALA A 73 -4.61 24.79 2.40
CA ALA A 73 -5.54 25.54 1.56
C ALA A 73 -6.60 26.28 2.39
N ILE A 74 -7.19 25.62 3.38
CA ILE A 74 -8.15 26.23 4.31
C ILE A 74 -7.46 27.28 5.19
N GLU A 75 -6.32 26.94 5.78
CA GLU A 75 -5.53 27.85 6.62
C GLU A 75 -5.10 29.10 5.86
N HIS A 76 -4.67 28.98 4.61
CA HIS A 76 -4.31 30.11 3.77
C HIS A 76 -5.50 31.04 3.55
N THR A 77 -6.66 30.46 3.19
CA THR A 77 -7.87 31.24 2.93
C THR A 77 -8.35 31.99 4.18
N VAL A 78 -8.33 31.34 5.34
CA VAL A 78 -8.66 31.97 6.62
C VAL A 78 -7.64 33.05 6.97
N THR A 79 -6.34 32.79 6.77
CA THR A 79 -5.27 33.77 7.01
C THR A 79 -5.46 35.03 6.16
N ASP A 80 -5.73 34.86 4.87
CA ASP A 80 -5.93 35.97 3.94
C ASP A 80 -7.15 36.80 4.33
N PHE A 81 -8.27 36.15 4.66
CA PHE A 81 -9.45 36.82 5.18
C PHE A 81 -9.14 37.61 6.47
N LEU A 82 -8.43 37.01 7.42
CA LEU A 82 -8.07 37.67 8.67
C LEU A 82 -7.06 38.81 8.49
N ARG A 83 -6.23 38.78 7.44
CA ARG A 83 -5.27 39.87 7.11
C ARG A 83 -5.88 41.06 6.38
N GLN A 84 -7.06 40.90 5.76
CA GLN A 84 -7.70 42.00 5.04
C GLN A 84 -7.86 43.25 5.95
N PRO A 85 -7.51 44.47 5.49
CA PRO A 85 -7.50 45.69 6.31
C PRO A 85 -8.91 46.25 6.53
N ILE A 86 -9.78 45.46 7.14
CA ILE A 86 -11.18 45.78 7.40
C ILE A 86 -11.31 46.28 8.84
N LYS A 87 -11.94 47.44 9.03
CA LYS A 87 -12.14 48.05 10.36
C LYS A 87 -13.25 47.41 11.19
N LYS A 88 -14.00 46.47 10.61
CA LYS A 88 -15.09 45.71 11.23
C LYS A 88 -14.55 44.49 11.98
N ASP A 89 -15.36 43.93 12.86
CA ASP A 89 -15.08 42.63 13.46
C ASP A 89 -15.21 41.53 12.40
N LYS A 90 -14.49 40.42 12.61
CA LYS A 90 -14.43 39.30 11.68
C LYS A 90 -15.05 38.06 12.29
N ILE A 91 -15.78 37.31 11.48
CA ILE A 91 -16.39 36.05 11.91
C ILE A 91 -15.97 34.95 10.93
N VAL A 92 -15.45 33.85 11.43
CA VAL A 92 -15.16 32.65 10.64
C VAL A 92 -16.16 31.57 11.05
N VAL A 93 -17.07 31.21 10.16
CA VAL A 93 -18.12 30.21 10.39
C VAL A 93 -17.75 28.91 9.68
N ASN A 94 -17.38 27.88 10.43
CA ASN A 94 -17.02 26.57 9.91
C ASN A 94 -18.26 25.66 9.87
N LEU A 95 -18.79 25.42 8.67
CA LEU A 95 -20.02 24.71 8.39
C LEU A 95 -19.73 23.21 8.24
N GLY A 96 -20.27 22.39 9.13
CA GLY A 96 -19.93 20.96 9.23
C GLY A 96 -18.51 20.77 9.74
N CYS A 97 -18.17 21.45 10.83
CA CYS A 97 -16.82 21.55 11.36
C CYS A 97 -16.25 20.23 11.88
N GLY A 98 -17.08 19.22 12.16
CA GLY A 98 -16.63 17.99 12.79
C GLY A 98 -15.84 18.24 14.07
N TYR A 99 -14.74 17.51 14.26
CA TYR A 99 -13.76 17.78 15.31
C TYR A 99 -12.58 18.64 14.86
N ASP A 100 -12.75 19.47 13.83
CA ASP A 100 -11.68 20.34 13.36
C ASP A 100 -11.24 21.31 14.46
N PRO A 101 -9.94 21.36 14.82
CA PRO A 101 -9.39 22.29 15.79
C PRO A 101 -8.87 23.59 15.16
N LEU A 102 -9.18 23.89 13.89
CA LEU A 102 -8.79 25.12 13.19
C LEU A 102 -8.90 26.40 14.06
N PRO A 103 -9.98 26.65 14.81
CA PRO A 103 -10.05 27.82 15.70
C PRO A 103 -8.93 27.85 16.75
N PHE A 104 -8.64 26.71 17.38
CA PHE A 104 -7.61 26.61 18.41
C PHE A 104 -6.20 26.79 17.82
N HIS A 105 -5.97 26.30 16.60
CA HIS A 105 -4.71 26.53 15.91
C HIS A 105 -4.45 28.03 15.71
N PHE A 106 -5.43 28.77 15.18
CA PHE A 106 -5.32 30.22 14.96
C PHE A 106 -5.21 31.03 16.26
N LEU A 107 -6.07 30.74 17.25
CA LEU A 107 -6.07 31.44 18.52
C LEU A 107 -4.76 31.23 19.31
N HIS A 108 -4.10 30.07 19.16
CA HIS A 108 -2.81 29.81 19.78
C HIS A 108 -1.65 30.44 19.02
N GLN A 109 -1.59 30.25 17.70
CA GLN A 109 -0.40 30.60 16.91
C GLN A 109 -0.40 32.03 16.40
N GLN A 110 -1.58 32.62 16.21
CA GLN A 110 -1.74 33.96 15.64
C GLN A 110 -2.74 34.81 16.45
N PRO A 111 -2.55 34.98 17.77
CA PRO A 111 -3.50 35.69 18.63
C PRO A 111 -3.70 37.15 18.22
N GLU A 112 -2.64 37.83 17.76
CA GLU A 112 -2.72 39.22 17.28
C GLU A 112 -3.61 39.34 16.03
N LEU A 113 -3.46 38.40 15.09
CA LEU A 113 -4.29 38.36 13.88
C LEU A 113 -5.75 38.07 14.23
N CYS A 114 -5.98 37.31 15.30
CA CYS A 114 -7.30 36.94 15.78
C CYS A 114 -7.94 37.96 16.72
N ALA A 115 -7.29 39.07 17.10
CA ALA A 115 -7.74 39.94 18.18
C ALA A 115 -9.18 40.48 18.03
N ARG A 116 -9.67 40.62 16.79
CA ARG A 116 -11.04 41.04 16.45
C ARG A 116 -11.83 39.99 15.66
N ALA A 117 -11.44 38.72 15.81
CA ALA A 117 -12.08 37.59 15.15
C ALA A 117 -12.89 36.77 16.16
N THR A 118 -14.05 36.26 15.72
CA THR A 118 -14.82 35.22 16.42
C THR A 118 -14.91 34.00 15.51
N PHE A 119 -14.59 32.83 16.04
CA PHE A 119 -14.72 31.56 15.34
C PHE A 119 -16.01 30.86 15.76
N VAL A 120 -16.80 30.44 14.79
CA VAL A 120 -18.08 29.76 14.99
C VAL A 120 -18.03 28.38 14.33
N ASP A 121 -18.06 27.32 15.13
CA ASP A 121 -18.12 25.95 14.66
C ASP A 121 -19.56 25.45 14.66
N VAL A 122 -20.03 24.99 13.50
CA VAL A 122 -21.40 24.50 13.30
C VAL A 122 -21.36 23.04 12.86
N ASP A 123 -22.09 22.17 13.55
CA ASP A 123 -22.32 20.78 13.12
C ASP A 123 -23.60 20.23 13.78
N TYR A 124 -23.97 18.99 13.49
CA TYR A 124 -25.10 18.34 14.13
C TYR A 124 -25.02 18.43 15.66
N PRO A 125 -26.15 18.68 16.35
CA PRO A 125 -26.20 18.79 17.81
C PRO A 125 -25.46 17.66 18.54
N GLN A 126 -25.64 16.41 18.10
CA GLN A 126 -25.00 15.26 18.73
C GLN A 126 -23.47 15.31 18.63
N LEU A 127 -22.94 15.79 17.50
CA LEU A 127 -21.49 15.90 17.29
C LEU A 127 -20.90 17.07 18.08
N MET A 128 -21.61 18.20 18.11
CA MET A 128 -21.18 19.38 18.88
C MET A 128 -21.20 19.14 20.39
N HIS A 129 -22.18 18.40 20.91
CA HIS A 129 -22.17 17.97 22.31
C HIS A 129 -20.94 17.10 22.64
N LYS A 130 -20.57 16.17 21.76
CA LYS A 130 -19.35 15.36 21.92
C LYS A 130 -18.09 16.21 21.84
N LYS A 131 -17.99 17.11 20.85
CA LYS A 131 -16.86 18.03 20.70
C LYS A 131 -16.65 18.85 21.96
N ARG A 132 -17.72 19.46 22.49
CA ARG A 132 -17.70 20.21 23.75
C ARG A 132 -17.25 19.35 24.93
N ALA A 133 -17.72 18.11 25.04
CA ALA A 133 -17.30 17.20 26.11
C ALA A 133 -15.81 16.87 26.01
N CYS A 134 -15.29 16.58 24.80
CA CYS A 134 -13.87 16.36 24.55
C CYS A 134 -13.03 17.59 24.93
N ILE A 135 -13.47 18.80 24.57
CA ILE A 135 -12.78 20.05 24.92
C ILE A 135 -12.75 20.24 26.44
N SER A 136 -13.90 20.09 27.09
CA SER A 136 -14.06 20.32 28.54
C SER A 136 -13.25 19.33 29.37
N ASN A 137 -13.12 18.09 28.92
CA ASN A 137 -12.40 17.02 29.61
C ASN A 137 -10.89 16.99 29.31
N SER A 138 -10.40 17.83 28.40
CA SER A 138 -8.99 17.81 27.98
C SER A 138 -8.15 18.78 28.81
N ALA A 139 -7.39 18.25 29.79
CA ALA A 139 -6.49 19.06 30.60
C ALA A 139 -5.51 19.89 29.76
N ALA A 140 -4.96 19.32 28.67
CA ALA A 140 -4.04 20.00 27.78
C ALA A 140 -4.69 21.20 27.06
N LEU A 141 -5.96 21.11 26.67
CA LEU A 141 -6.66 22.25 26.06
C LEU A 141 -7.00 23.31 27.11
N GLN A 142 -7.35 22.91 28.34
CA GLN A 142 -7.66 23.86 29.42
C GLN A 142 -6.41 24.63 29.87
N GLU A 143 -5.23 24.01 29.86
CA GLU A 143 -3.96 24.67 30.15
C GLU A 143 -3.61 25.72 29.08
N LEU A 144 -3.79 25.37 27.80
CA LEU A 144 -3.51 26.30 26.69
C LEU A 144 -4.57 27.40 26.55
N PHE A 145 -5.83 27.11 26.89
CA PHE A 145 -6.95 28.02 26.78
C PHE A 145 -7.85 27.99 28.03
N PRO A 146 -7.46 28.66 29.13
CA PRO A 146 -8.24 28.68 30.37
C PRO A 146 -9.67 29.21 30.18
N VAL A 147 -9.89 30.06 29.18
CA VAL A 147 -11.22 30.61 28.86
C VAL A 147 -12.23 29.53 28.47
N LEU A 148 -11.77 28.38 27.96
CA LEU A 148 -12.64 27.23 27.63
C LEU A 148 -13.29 26.61 28.88
N SER A 149 -12.69 26.78 30.07
CA SER A 149 -13.30 26.31 31.32
C SER A 149 -14.48 27.18 31.76
N SER A 150 -14.48 28.43 31.33
CA SER A 150 -15.45 29.48 31.70
C SER A 150 -16.58 29.67 30.68
N GLY A 151 -16.73 28.75 29.73
CA GLY A 151 -17.70 28.90 28.65
C GLY A 151 -19.16 28.92 29.14
N VAL A 152 -19.96 29.83 28.60
CA VAL A 152 -21.37 30.03 28.93
C VAL A 152 -22.24 29.30 27.90
N SER A 153 -23.31 28.66 28.37
CA SER A 153 -24.31 28.02 27.51
C SER A 153 -25.58 28.86 27.44
N ASP A 154 -26.06 29.07 26.22
CA ASP A 154 -27.38 29.64 25.94
C ASP A 154 -28.27 28.55 25.33
N GLY A 155 -28.63 27.58 26.17
CA GLY A 155 -29.31 26.35 25.77
C GLY A 155 -28.36 25.14 25.60
N PRO A 156 -28.90 23.95 25.26
CA PRO A 156 -28.09 22.74 25.09
C PRO A 156 -27.17 22.84 23.86
N ASP A 157 -27.66 23.44 22.79
CA ASP A 157 -27.02 23.42 21.47
C ASP A 157 -26.09 24.61 21.21
N VAL A 158 -26.00 25.59 22.11
CA VAL A 158 -25.11 26.77 21.95
C VAL A 158 -24.15 26.89 23.14
N TRP A 159 -22.86 27.01 22.84
CA TRP A 159 -21.81 27.16 23.85
C TRP A 159 -20.72 28.14 23.42
N ARG A 160 -20.51 29.19 24.21
CA ARG A 160 -19.56 30.26 23.93
C ARG A 160 -18.43 30.28 24.95
N ALA A 161 -17.19 30.34 24.48
CA ALA A 161 -16.01 30.50 25.32
C ALA A 161 -15.03 31.50 24.68
N GLY A 162 -15.02 32.74 25.20
CA GLY A 162 -14.21 33.82 24.65
C GLY A 162 -14.55 34.11 23.18
N GLN A 163 -13.55 33.94 22.31
CA GLN A 163 -13.65 34.17 20.85
C GLN A 163 -14.14 32.93 20.07
N TYR A 164 -14.51 31.85 20.76
CA TYR A 164 -15.00 30.61 20.16
C TYR A 164 -16.47 30.36 20.50
N LEU A 165 -17.25 29.99 19.50
CA LEU A 165 -18.67 29.65 19.61
C LEU A 165 -18.92 28.28 18.96
N ALA A 166 -19.51 27.35 19.71
CA ALA A 166 -19.94 26.04 19.23
C ALA A 166 -21.47 26.03 19.09
N VAL A 167 -21.96 25.66 17.90
CA VAL A 167 -23.39 25.66 17.57
C VAL A 167 -23.82 24.29 17.01
N GLY A 168 -24.66 23.59 17.76
CA GLY A 168 -25.36 22.39 17.33
C GLY A 168 -26.53 22.74 16.41
N CYS A 169 -26.36 22.65 15.10
CA CYS A 169 -27.42 22.91 14.14
C CYS A 169 -27.29 22.02 12.90
N ASP A 170 -28.42 21.48 12.44
CA ASP A 170 -28.51 20.80 11.16
C ASP A 170 -28.55 21.86 10.04
N LEU A 171 -27.57 21.83 9.12
CA LEU A 171 -27.44 22.81 8.02
C LEU A 171 -28.65 22.84 7.06
N ARG A 172 -29.60 21.90 7.19
CA ARG A 172 -30.90 21.94 6.48
C ARG A 172 -31.90 22.92 7.11
N LYS A 173 -31.62 23.42 8.32
CA LYS A 173 -32.48 24.31 9.13
C LYS A 173 -31.88 25.72 9.23
N LEU A 174 -31.63 26.34 8.07
CA LEU A 174 -30.87 27.60 7.96
C LEU A 174 -31.48 28.77 8.73
N SER A 175 -32.81 28.83 8.88
CA SER A 175 -33.46 29.88 9.68
C SER A 175 -33.07 29.80 11.16
N GLU A 176 -32.99 28.58 11.72
CA GLU A 176 -32.57 28.37 13.11
C GLU A 176 -31.10 28.80 13.31
N LEU A 177 -30.23 28.45 12.36
CA LEU A 177 -28.83 28.87 12.38
C LEU A 177 -28.68 30.39 12.29
N GLU A 178 -29.43 31.03 11.41
CA GLU A 178 -29.41 32.48 11.24
C GLU A 178 -29.86 33.21 12.51
N ASP A 179 -30.95 32.75 13.14
CA ASP A 179 -31.43 33.33 14.39
C ASP A 179 -30.38 33.23 15.50
N ILE A 180 -29.69 32.09 15.61
CA ILE A 180 -28.58 31.90 16.56
C ILE A 180 -27.43 32.87 16.23
N LEU A 181 -27.01 32.96 14.98
CA LEU A 181 -25.93 33.85 14.57
C LEU A 181 -26.29 35.32 14.86
N ARG A 182 -27.50 35.77 14.55
CA ARG A 182 -27.98 37.15 14.84
C ARG A 182 -27.97 37.47 16.33
N LYS A 183 -28.27 36.48 17.18
CA LYS A 183 -28.30 36.62 18.63
C LYS A 183 -26.90 36.65 19.25
N GLU A 184 -26.04 35.72 18.85
CA GLU A 184 -24.74 35.49 19.49
C GLU A 184 -23.62 36.38 18.95
N VAL A 185 -23.72 36.79 17.68
CA VAL A 185 -22.70 37.59 17.00
C VAL A 185 -23.34 38.74 16.19
N HIS A 186 -22.66 39.88 16.14
CA HIS A 186 -23.18 41.09 15.46
C HIS A 186 -23.07 41.00 13.92
N VAL A 187 -23.83 40.08 13.30
CA VAL A 187 -23.75 39.75 11.86
C VAL A 187 -23.98 40.92 10.89
N HIS A 188 -24.50 42.06 11.38
CA HIS A 188 -24.83 43.23 10.57
C HIS A 188 -23.67 44.21 10.36
N ASP A 189 -22.64 44.19 11.23
CA ASP A 189 -21.47 45.08 11.16
C ASP A 189 -20.14 44.32 11.28
N CYS A 190 -20.09 43.15 10.65
CA CYS A 190 -18.89 42.32 10.58
C CYS A 190 -18.59 41.88 9.15
N ALA A 191 -17.35 41.48 8.90
CA ALA A 191 -17.02 40.67 7.73
C ALA A 191 -17.14 39.18 8.12
N ILE A 192 -17.71 38.36 7.25
CA ILE A 192 -17.95 36.93 7.53
C ILE A 192 -17.24 36.07 6.49
N LEU A 193 -16.50 35.06 6.94
CA LEU A 193 -16.01 33.97 6.10
C LEU A 193 -16.73 32.69 6.48
N PHE A 194 -17.49 32.12 5.55
CA PHE A 194 -18.01 30.77 5.68
C PHE A 194 -16.98 29.78 5.14
N VAL A 195 -16.71 28.70 5.88
CA VAL A 195 -15.83 27.61 5.46
C VAL A 195 -16.63 26.33 5.42
N ALA A 196 -16.61 25.61 4.31
CA ALA A 196 -17.22 24.30 4.15
C ALA A 196 -16.18 23.32 3.58
N GLU A 197 -15.53 22.55 4.45
CA GLU A 197 -14.46 21.63 4.08
C GLU A 197 -14.97 20.18 4.00
N VAL A 198 -15.39 19.75 2.82
CA VAL A 198 -15.97 18.42 2.53
C VAL A 198 -17.11 18.10 3.50
N SER A 199 -18.02 19.04 3.69
CA SER A 199 -19.19 18.90 4.56
C SER A 199 -20.49 18.97 3.76
N VAL A 200 -20.65 20.06 3.00
CA VAL A 200 -21.81 20.29 2.11
C VAL A 200 -21.87 19.26 0.97
N ALA A 201 -20.74 18.67 0.60
CA ALA A 201 -20.64 17.61 -0.41
C ALA A 201 -21.53 16.37 -0.11
N TYR A 202 -21.81 16.10 1.17
CA TYR A 202 -22.65 14.97 1.60
C TYR A 202 -24.16 15.27 1.58
N MET A 203 -24.54 16.54 1.39
CA MET A 203 -25.94 16.97 1.35
C MET A 203 -26.57 16.60 0.00
N ASP A 204 -27.91 16.56 -0.04
CA ASP A 204 -28.59 16.61 -1.34
C ASP A 204 -28.40 17.98 -2.00
N VAL A 205 -28.45 18.02 -3.33
CA VAL A 205 -28.19 19.22 -4.14
C VAL A 205 -29.03 20.41 -3.67
N LYS A 206 -30.33 20.21 -3.45
CA LYS A 206 -31.23 21.29 -3.03
C LYS A 206 -30.82 21.88 -1.68
N SER A 207 -30.52 21.04 -0.70
CA SER A 207 -30.10 21.51 0.62
C SER A 207 -28.71 22.17 0.56
N ALA A 208 -27.79 21.65 -0.24
CA ALA A 208 -26.47 22.23 -0.44
C ALA A 208 -26.55 23.64 -1.08
N ASP A 209 -27.36 23.80 -2.12
CA ASP A 209 -27.56 25.08 -2.79
C ASP A 209 -28.28 26.10 -1.91
N ALA A 210 -29.17 25.63 -1.03
CA ALA A 210 -29.80 26.48 -0.02
C ALA A 210 -28.75 27.10 0.92
N VAL A 211 -27.73 26.34 1.37
CA VAL A 211 -26.62 26.87 2.19
C VAL A 211 -25.85 27.95 1.43
N VAL A 212 -25.50 27.69 0.17
CA VAL A 212 -24.74 28.64 -0.67
C VAL A 212 -25.53 29.93 -0.93
N SER A 213 -26.84 29.81 -1.17
CA SER A 213 -27.74 30.95 -1.41
C SER A 213 -28.06 31.73 -0.13
N TRP A 214 -28.15 31.04 1.00
CA TRP A 214 -28.35 31.69 2.30
C TRP A 214 -27.13 32.52 2.70
N ALA A 215 -25.92 31.98 2.53
CA ALA A 215 -24.69 32.68 2.88
C ALA A 215 -24.44 33.92 2.00
N SER A 216 -24.95 33.96 0.76
CA SER A 216 -24.81 35.13 -0.12
C SER A 216 -25.67 36.34 0.31
N ALA A 217 -26.69 36.12 1.14
CA ALA A 217 -27.57 37.19 1.64
C ALA A 217 -26.87 38.12 2.65
N PHE A 218 -25.71 37.73 3.19
CA PHE A 218 -24.92 38.56 4.09
C PHE A 218 -24.09 39.59 3.30
N LYS A 219 -24.12 40.85 3.75
CA LYS A 219 -23.60 42.00 2.98
C LYS A 219 -22.07 41.97 2.71
N ASP A 220 -21.29 41.48 3.67
CA ASP A 220 -19.82 41.48 3.63
C ASP A 220 -19.32 40.07 3.92
N ALA A 221 -19.69 39.15 3.03
CA ALA A 221 -19.43 37.73 3.17
C ALA A 221 -18.47 37.20 2.09
N GLN A 222 -17.65 36.24 2.51
CA GLN A 222 -16.85 35.35 1.68
C GLN A 222 -17.25 33.89 1.96
N PHE A 223 -17.12 33.03 0.97
CA PHE A 223 -17.37 31.59 1.11
C PHE A 223 -16.17 30.81 0.57
N CYS A 224 -15.59 29.97 1.41
CA CYS A 224 -14.54 29.03 1.09
C CYS A 224 -15.12 27.61 1.10
N ILE A 225 -15.19 26.97 -0.06
CA ILE A 225 -15.60 25.56 -0.16
C ILE A 225 -14.44 24.71 -0.67
N LEU A 226 -14.19 23.59 -0.01
CA LEU A 226 -13.24 22.58 -0.46
C LEU A 226 -13.98 21.25 -0.59
N GLU A 227 -14.15 20.76 -1.82
CA GLU A 227 -14.86 19.51 -2.09
C GLU A 227 -14.38 18.81 -3.36
N GLN A 228 -14.92 17.63 -3.66
CA GLN A 228 -14.53 16.85 -4.82
C GLN A 228 -15.04 17.47 -6.13
N CYS A 229 -14.31 17.22 -7.21
CA CYS A 229 -14.72 17.50 -8.59
C CYS A 229 -14.43 16.30 -9.51
N LEU A 230 -15.05 16.31 -10.68
CA LEU A 230 -14.93 15.27 -11.72
C LEU A 230 -14.59 15.95 -13.06
N PRO A 231 -13.37 16.49 -13.25
CA PRO A 231 -13.02 17.24 -14.47
C PRO A 231 -13.27 16.46 -15.75
N GLU A 232 -13.02 15.14 -15.71
CA GLU A 232 -13.19 14.20 -16.81
C GLU A 232 -14.38 13.24 -16.62
N GLY A 233 -15.34 13.66 -15.79
CA GLY A 233 -16.57 12.90 -15.51
C GLY A 233 -16.37 11.67 -14.60
N PRO A 234 -17.48 11.00 -14.25
CA PRO A 234 -17.49 9.91 -13.26
C PRO A 234 -16.85 8.61 -13.79
N SER A 235 -16.64 8.48 -15.10
CA SER A 235 -16.00 7.31 -15.72
C SER A 235 -14.47 7.37 -15.69
N HIS A 236 -13.88 8.52 -15.33
CA HIS A 236 -12.44 8.62 -15.13
C HIS A 236 -11.99 7.65 -14.02
N PRO A 237 -10.88 6.89 -14.18
CA PRO A 237 -10.52 5.81 -13.26
C PRO A 237 -10.39 6.19 -11.78
N PHE A 238 -9.79 7.35 -11.50
CA PHE A 238 -9.70 7.88 -10.15
C PHE A 238 -11.09 8.28 -9.61
N ALA A 239 -11.86 9.00 -10.42
CA ALA A 239 -13.21 9.46 -10.09
C ALA A 239 -14.15 8.28 -9.78
N SER A 240 -14.20 7.28 -10.66
CA SER A 240 -15.01 6.06 -10.50
C SER A 240 -14.67 5.33 -9.19
N THR A 241 -13.37 5.24 -8.88
CA THR A 241 -12.87 4.58 -7.66
C THR A 241 -13.23 5.38 -6.40
N MET A 242 -13.09 6.71 -6.46
CA MET A 242 -13.48 7.63 -5.39
C MET A 242 -14.99 7.56 -5.13
N LEU A 243 -15.82 7.64 -6.16
CA LEU A 243 -17.27 7.56 -6.05
C LEU A 243 -17.71 6.21 -5.48
N GLY A 244 -17.16 5.10 -6.00
CA GLY A 244 -17.43 3.76 -5.48
C GLY A 244 -17.01 3.56 -4.02
N HIS A 245 -16.01 4.29 -3.52
CA HIS A 245 -15.65 4.30 -2.10
C HIS A 245 -16.75 4.95 -1.24
N PHE A 246 -17.22 6.14 -1.63
CA PHE A 246 -18.29 6.84 -0.90
C PHE A 246 -19.65 6.12 -0.98
N GLU A 247 -19.93 5.44 -2.08
CA GLU A 247 -21.11 4.56 -2.20
C GLU A 247 -21.07 3.39 -1.20
N LYS A 248 -19.92 2.73 -1.04
CA LYS A 248 -19.73 1.64 -0.05
C LYS A 248 -19.87 2.12 1.40
N LEU A 249 -19.57 3.38 1.66
CA LEU A 249 -19.77 4.03 2.97
C LEU A 249 -21.17 4.60 3.16
N HIS A 250 -22.08 4.41 2.20
CA HIS A 250 -23.43 4.97 2.19
C HIS A 250 -23.49 6.52 2.26
N THR A 251 -22.39 7.20 1.92
CA THR A 251 -22.21 8.66 1.98
C THR A 251 -22.06 9.27 0.59
N HIS A 252 -23.07 9.03 -0.25
CA HIS A 252 -23.09 9.41 -1.68
C HIS A 252 -22.84 10.92 -1.88
N LEU A 253 -21.83 11.24 -2.70
CA LEU A 253 -21.51 12.62 -3.12
C LEU A 253 -22.47 13.06 -4.23
N LYS A 254 -23.58 13.69 -3.88
CA LYS A 254 -24.63 14.04 -4.86
C LYS A 254 -24.35 15.33 -5.61
N VAL A 255 -23.78 16.31 -4.93
CA VAL A 255 -23.48 17.65 -5.46
C VAL A 255 -22.56 17.55 -6.67
N VAL A 256 -21.57 16.67 -6.62
CA VAL A 256 -20.55 16.54 -7.67
C VAL A 256 -21.09 16.00 -9.00
N TYR A 257 -22.24 15.31 -9.01
CA TYR A 257 -22.88 14.92 -10.28
C TYR A 257 -23.59 16.09 -10.96
N GLN A 258 -24.07 17.08 -10.19
CA GLN A 258 -24.72 18.27 -10.72
C GLN A 258 -23.70 19.36 -11.10
N TYR A 259 -22.61 19.47 -10.32
CA TYR A 259 -21.56 20.45 -10.51
C TYR A 259 -20.18 19.75 -10.59
N PRO A 260 -19.91 19.01 -11.68
CA PRO A 260 -18.71 18.19 -11.79
C PRO A 260 -17.43 19.01 -12.01
N THR A 261 -17.49 20.16 -12.68
CA THR A 261 -16.30 20.94 -13.04
C THR A 261 -16.12 22.20 -12.19
N LEU A 262 -14.93 22.80 -12.25
CA LEU A 262 -14.65 24.10 -11.64
C LEU A 262 -15.64 25.17 -12.13
N LYS A 263 -15.87 25.25 -13.45
CA LYS A 263 -16.79 26.22 -14.07
C LYS A 263 -18.23 26.03 -13.62
N ASP A 264 -18.67 24.80 -13.42
CA ASP A 264 -20.01 24.51 -12.88
C ASP A 264 -20.16 25.03 -11.45
N GLN A 265 -19.13 24.84 -10.61
CA GLN A 265 -19.13 25.33 -9.22
C GLN A 265 -19.06 26.86 -9.16
N GLU A 266 -18.24 27.51 -9.98
CA GLU A 266 -18.26 28.98 -10.05
C GLU A 266 -19.61 29.52 -10.51
N THR A 267 -20.21 28.89 -11.51
CA THR A 267 -21.54 29.26 -12.02
C THR A 267 -22.62 29.04 -10.95
N ARG A 268 -22.54 27.95 -10.19
CA ARG A 268 -23.42 27.67 -9.05
C ARG A 268 -23.39 28.80 -8.03
N PHE A 269 -22.21 29.28 -7.64
CA PHE A 269 -22.08 30.39 -6.70
C PHE A 269 -22.58 31.72 -7.30
N ARG A 270 -22.21 32.05 -8.55
CA ARG A 270 -22.70 33.28 -9.21
C ARG A 270 -24.24 33.30 -9.31
N ASN A 271 -24.85 32.17 -9.68
CA ASN A 271 -26.30 32.02 -9.75
C ASN A 271 -26.99 32.13 -8.38
N ALA A 272 -26.29 31.78 -7.30
CA ALA A 272 -26.77 31.91 -5.92
C ALA A 272 -26.61 33.34 -5.35
N GLY A 273 -26.16 34.31 -6.15
CA GLY A 273 -26.06 35.73 -5.76
C GLY A 273 -24.67 36.20 -5.34
N TRP A 274 -23.63 35.37 -5.49
CA TRP A 274 -22.25 35.78 -5.23
C TRP A 274 -21.70 36.64 -6.38
N ALA A 275 -21.10 37.80 -6.06
CA ALA A 275 -20.60 38.74 -7.05
C ALA A 275 -19.35 38.23 -7.79
N SER A 276 -18.48 37.51 -7.08
CA SER A 276 -17.34 36.79 -7.65
C SER A 276 -17.24 35.39 -7.07
N ALA A 277 -16.80 34.44 -7.89
CA ALA A 277 -16.45 33.08 -7.48
C ALA A 277 -15.28 32.62 -8.34
N THR A 278 -14.24 32.08 -7.70
CA THR A 278 -13.04 31.57 -8.37
C THR A 278 -12.70 30.21 -7.79
N ALA A 279 -12.59 29.21 -8.65
CA ALA A 279 -12.27 27.84 -8.28
C ALA A 279 -10.92 27.42 -8.85
N ARG A 280 -10.15 26.69 -8.04
CA ARG A 280 -8.89 26.04 -8.45
C ARG A 280 -8.83 24.65 -7.85
N THR A 281 -8.20 23.71 -8.54
CA THR A 281 -7.86 22.42 -7.97
C THR A 281 -6.75 22.53 -6.93
N LEU A 282 -6.66 21.55 -6.02
CA LEU A 282 -5.51 21.47 -5.11
C LEU A 282 -4.20 21.26 -5.88
N TRP A 283 -4.25 20.62 -7.05
CA TRP A 283 -3.06 20.44 -7.89
C TRP A 283 -2.56 21.77 -8.48
N GLU A 284 -3.47 22.64 -8.94
CA GLU A 284 -3.11 24.02 -9.33
C GLU A 284 -2.58 24.84 -8.16
N LEU A 285 -3.07 24.61 -6.93
CA LEU A 285 -2.52 25.24 -5.72
C LEU A 285 -1.10 24.75 -5.41
N TRP A 286 -0.83 23.46 -5.59
CA TRP A 286 0.52 22.92 -5.41
C TRP A 286 1.55 23.57 -6.35
N GLY A 287 1.18 23.75 -7.63
CA GLY A 287 2.05 24.33 -8.65
C GLY A 287 2.21 25.86 -8.59
N ASP A 288 1.46 26.55 -7.73
CA ASP A 288 1.47 28.01 -7.63
C ASP A 288 2.46 28.49 -6.57
N ASP A 289 3.49 29.22 -7.03
CA ASP A 289 4.56 29.74 -6.19
C ASP A 289 4.12 30.87 -5.24
N GLU A 290 3.03 31.58 -5.55
CA GLU A 290 2.46 32.59 -4.65
C GLU A 290 1.77 31.92 -3.45
N PHE A 291 1.04 30.83 -3.71
CA PHE A 291 0.37 30.05 -2.68
C PHE A 291 1.35 29.19 -1.86
N LEU A 292 2.24 28.47 -2.55
CA LEU A 292 3.18 27.53 -1.96
C LEU A 292 4.59 27.70 -2.54
N PRO A 293 5.44 28.54 -1.91
CA PRO A 293 6.78 28.81 -2.40
C PRO A 293 7.65 27.55 -2.52
N PRO A 294 8.62 27.51 -3.47
CA PRO A 294 9.51 26.38 -3.70
C PRO A 294 10.20 25.82 -2.45
N ASP A 295 10.61 26.68 -1.51
CA ASP A 295 11.24 26.26 -0.26
C ASP A 295 10.32 25.46 0.65
N GLN A 296 9.02 25.80 0.68
CA GLN A 296 8.04 25.05 1.46
C GLN A 296 7.82 23.66 0.86
N ARG A 297 7.71 23.55 -0.47
CA ARG A 297 7.60 22.25 -1.16
C ARG A 297 8.81 21.36 -0.86
N ARG A 298 10.03 21.90 -0.98
CA ARG A 298 11.28 21.19 -0.67
C ARG A 298 11.34 20.65 0.76
N ARG A 299 10.84 21.42 1.74
CA ARG A 299 10.84 21.00 3.16
C ARG A 299 10.01 19.75 3.40
N LEU A 300 8.97 19.49 2.59
CA LEU A 300 8.14 18.29 2.75
C LEU A 300 8.89 17.00 2.45
N ASP A 301 9.86 17.02 1.53
CA ASP A 301 10.68 15.85 1.19
C ASP A 301 11.67 15.50 2.31
N ALA A 302 11.99 16.43 3.22
CA ALA A 302 12.81 16.18 4.40
C ALA A 302 12.02 15.53 5.56
N ILE A 303 10.68 15.63 5.55
CA ILE A 303 9.82 15.08 6.61
C ILE A 303 9.57 13.59 6.38
N GLU A 304 9.18 13.20 5.16
CA GLU A 304 9.04 11.79 4.81
C GLU A 304 9.35 11.50 3.34
N PRO A 305 9.91 10.31 3.03
CA PRO A 305 10.25 9.93 1.66
C PRO A 305 9.01 9.80 0.77
N PHE A 306 9.05 10.40 -0.42
CA PHE A 306 7.89 10.48 -1.31
C PHE A 306 8.24 10.21 -2.79
N ASP A 307 7.43 9.38 -3.45
CA ASP A 307 7.52 9.09 -4.89
C ASP A 307 6.16 8.70 -5.53
N GLU A 308 5.06 9.10 -4.92
CA GLU A 308 3.68 8.81 -5.37
C GLU A 308 3.08 10.04 -6.08
N TRP A 309 3.87 10.72 -6.91
CA TRP A 309 3.53 12.01 -7.52
C TRP A 309 2.34 11.95 -8.47
N GLU A 310 2.21 10.89 -9.29
CA GLU A 310 1.04 10.75 -10.17
C GLU A 310 -0.25 10.59 -9.36
N GLU A 311 -0.20 9.85 -8.25
CA GLU A 311 -1.34 9.68 -7.33
C GLU A 311 -1.73 10.99 -6.66
N PHE A 312 -0.73 11.79 -6.30
CA PHE A 312 -0.93 13.08 -5.66
C PHE A 312 -1.50 14.11 -6.62
N ALA A 313 -1.07 14.12 -7.88
CA ALA A 313 -1.67 14.92 -8.94
C ALA A 313 -3.11 14.48 -9.24
N LEU A 314 -3.37 13.17 -9.32
CA LEU A 314 -4.72 12.64 -9.50
C LEU A 314 -5.64 13.04 -8.34
N PHE A 315 -5.19 12.89 -7.08
CA PHE A 315 -5.93 13.38 -5.92
C PHE A 315 -6.16 14.89 -5.99
N GLY A 316 -5.09 15.67 -6.19
CA GLY A 316 -5.15 17.13 -6.19
C GLY A 316 -6.03 17.69 -7.30
N GLY A 317 -6.09 17.03 -8.46
CA GLY A 317 -6.93 17.43 -9.59
C GLY A 317 -8.41 17.05 -9.46
N HIS A 318 -8.77 16.19 -8.49
CA HIS A 318 -10.18 15.81 -8.19
C HIS A 318 -10.71 16.47 -6.91
N TYR A 319 -9.98 17.43 -6.36
CA TYR A 319 -10.39 18.25 -5.23
C TYR A 319 -10.20 19.71 -5.60
N LEU A 320 -11.23 20.53 -5.39
CA LEU A 320 -11.19 21.96 -5.64
C LEU A 320 -11.26 22.75 -4.33
N LEU A 321 -10.70 23.95 -4.38
CA LEU A 321 -10.94 25.06 -3.46
C LEU A 321 -11.63 26.16 -4.28
N LEU A 322 -12.81 26.60 -3.85
CA LEU A 322 -13.49 27.77 -4.40
C LEU A 322 -13.63 28.84 -3.34
N VAL A 323 -13.27 30.07 -3.71
CA VAL A 323 -13.48 31.26 -2.89
C VAL A 323 -14.46 32.19 -3.62
N ALA A 324 -15.56 32.50 -2.96
CA ALA A 324 -16.57 33.45 -3.44
C ALA A 324 -16.67 34.66 -2.53
N ALA A 325 -17.07 35.81 -3.09
CA ALA A 325 -17.26 37.05 -2.34
C ALA A 325 -18.51 37.80 -2.83
N THR A 326 -19.16 38.50 -1.90
CA THR A 326 -20.31 39.38 -2.16
C THR A 326 -19.90 40.76 -2.67
N SER A 327 -18.62 41.12 -2.53
CA SER A 327 -18.01 42.29 -3.16
C SER A 327 -17.21 41.86 -4.40
N THR A 328 -17.15 42.74 -5.39
CA THR A 328 -16.38 42.51 -6.62
C THR A 328 -14.89 42.57 -6.33
N SER A 329 -14.20 41.43 -6.46
CA SER A 329 -12.76 41.42 -6.66
C SER A 329 -12.49 41.34 -8.17
N THR A 330 -11.74 42.30 -8.69
CA THR A 330 -11.34 42.36 -10.10
C THR A 330 -10.26 41.31 -10.38
N ARG A 331 -10.67 40.14 -10.86
CA ARG A 331 -9.84 39.27 -11.70
C ARG A 331 -10.72 38.76 -12.84
N GLU A 332 -10.62 39.42 -13.99
CA GLU A 332 -11.19 38.93 -15.24
C GLU A 332 -10.38 37.73 -15.69
N ALA A 333 -11.03 36.60 -15.93
CA ALA A 333 -10.44 35.46 -16.60
C ALA A 333 -10.64 35.62 -18.11
N ASP A 334 -9.54 35.56 -18.85
CA ASP A 334 -9.50 35.64 -20.32
C ASP A 334 -10.03 34.31 -20.91
N ASP A 335 -11.32 34.23 -21.22
CA ASP A 335 -11.97 33.05 -21.83
C ASP A 335 -11.83 33.12 -23.36
N SER A 336 -10.59 33.09 -23.86
CA SER A 336 -10.35 32.89 -25.29
C SER A 336 -10.46 31.40 -25.61
N GLN A 337 -11.55 30.99 -26.28
CA GLN A 337 -11.68 29.66 -26.87
C GLN A 337 -10.64 29.49 -27.98
N VAL A 338 -9.52 28.85 -27.67
CA VAL A 338 -8.48 28.52 -28.64
C VAL A 338 -8.88 27.25 -29.37
N GLN A 339 -8.99 27.32 -30.69
CA GLN A 339 -9.27 26.17 -31.54
C GLN A 339 -8.04 25.24 -31.56
N ILE A 340 -8.17 24.04 -30.99
CA ILE A 340 -7.08 23.06 -30.92
C ILE A 340 -6.89 22.43 -32.30
N GLN A 341 -5.68 22.56 -32.85
CA GLN A 341 -5.29 21.92 -34.10
C GLN A 341 -4.75 20.51 -33.82
N HIS A 342 -5.44 19.50 -34.32
CA HIS A 342 -4.98 18.11 -34.24
C HIS A 342 -3.87 17.82 -35.25
N ALA A 343 -3.01 16.85 -34.93
CA ALA A 343 -2.15 16.25 -35.93
C ALA A 343 -3.01 15.55 -36.99
N ASN A 344 -2.54 15.47 -38.24
CA ASN A 344 -3.15 14.63 -39.29
C ASN A 344 -2.81 13.15 -39.06
N ALA A 345 -3.11 12.65 -37.85
CA ALA A 345 -2.75 11.32 -37.38
C ALA A 345 -3.97 10.71 -36.69
N LYS A 346 -4.44 9.57 -37.20
CA LYS A 346 -5.57 8.84 -36.63
C LYS A 346 -5.08 7.63 -35.86
N LEU A 347 -5.53 7.50 -34.61
CA LEU A 347 -5.15 6.40 -33.74
C LEU A 347 -6.26 5.34 -33.71
N ASP A 348 -5.91 4.10 -34.05
CA ASP A 348 -6.70 2.93 -33.67
C ASP A 348 -6.13 2.35 -32.36
N MET A 349 -7.01 1.92 -31.47
CA MET A 349 -6.64 1.34 -30.19
C MET A 349 -7.51 0.13 -29.88
N GLN A 350 -6.88 -1.03 -29.79
CA GLN A 350 -7.54 -2.29 -29.54
C GLN A 350 -7.28 -2.76 -28.11
N PRO A 351 -8.32 -2.80 -27.26
CA PRO A 351 -8.19 -3.28 -25.89
C PRO A 351 -8.24 -4.82 -25.84
N VAL A 352 -7.25 -5.44 -25.19
CA VAL A 352 -7.15 -6.90 -25.04
C VAL A 352 -7.26 -7.29 -23.58
N LEU A 353 -8.22 -8.17 -23.26
CA LEU A 353 -8.43 -8.69 -21.91
C LEU A 353 -7.28 -9.62 -21.50
N ARG A 354 -6.84 -9.51 -20.24
CA ARG A 354 -5.90 -10.46 -19.63
C ARG A 354 -6.69 -11.62 -19.03
N ASP A 355 -6.31 -12.86 -19.34
CA ASP A 355 -6.93 -14.04 -18.73
C ASP A 355 -6.50 -14.15 -17.25
N GLY A 356 -7.47 -14.33 -16.35
CA GLY A 356 -7.35 -13.96 -14.93
C GLY A 356 -6.56 -14.94 -14.06
N SER A 357 -6.15 -16.11 -14.57
CA SER A 357 -5.54 -17.18 -13.76
C SER A 357 -4.00 -17.15 -13.69
N GLU A 358 -3.30 -16.44 -14.58
CA GLU A 358 -1.84 -16.65 -14.75
C GLU A 358 -0.95 -15.39 -14.75
N SER A 359 -1.53 -14.18 -14.79
CA SER A 359 -0.78 -12.95 -15.06
C SER A 359 -0.96 -11.89 -13.96
N SER A 360 0.13 -11.39 -13.37
CA SER A 360 0.07 -10.37 -12.32
C SER A 360 -0.11 -8.96 -12.89
N LEU A 361 -1.13 -8.23 -12.42
CA LEU A 361 -1.27 -6.80 -12.66
C LEU A 361 -0.07 -6.06 -12.06
N ARG A 362 0.52 -5.12 -12.82
CA ARG A 362 1.73 -4.40 -12.40
C ARG A 362 1.81 -3.00 -13.01
N ARG A 363 2.53 -2.10 -12.34
CA ARG A 363 2.77 -0.71 -12.75
C ARG A 363 4.18 -0.25 -12.37
N PHE A 364 4.68 0.79 -13.02
CA PHE A 364 6.03 1.33 -12.84
C PHE A 364 7.15 0.28 -13.09
N GLY A 365 6.89 -0.69 -13.97
CA GLY A 365 7.93 -1.58 -14.49
C GLY A 365 8.65 -0.94 -15.68
N ALA A 366 9.50 -1.71 -16.35
CA ALA A 366 10.19 -1.30 -17.57
C ALA A 366 9.79 -2.21 -18.72
N ALA A 367 9.30 -1.63 -19.83
CA ALA A 367 8.93 -2.36 -21.03
C ALA A 367 9.99 -2.20 -22.13
N TYR A 368 10.26 -3.28 -22.85
CA TYR A 368 11.14 -3.29 -24.01
C TYR A 368 10.63 -4.30 -25.03
N SER A 369 11.06 -4.17 -26.29
CA SER A 369 10.64 -5.08 -27.36
C SER A 369 11.79 -5.93 -27.90
N HIS A 370 11.45 -7.14 -28.33
CA HIS A 370 12.36 -8.05 -29.00
C HIS A 370 11.59 -8.99 -29.93
N ARG A 371 11.97 -9.06 -31.21
CA ARG A 371 11.39 -9.98 -32.23
C ARG A 371 9.84 -9.98 -32.25
N GLY A 372 9.24 -8.80 -32.34
CA GLY A 372 7.77 -8.64 -32.38
C GLY A 372 7.04 -8.88 -31.05
N LYS A 373 7.77 -9.11 -29.95
CA LYS A 373 7.21 -9.28 -28.60
C LYS A 373 7.56 -8.09 -27.71
N VAL A 374 6.72 -7.86 -26.71
CA VAL A 374 6.93 -6.89 -25.64
C VAL A 374 7.14 -7.61 -24.32
N ILE A 375 8.20 -7.25 -23.61
CA ILE A 375 8.54 -7.82 -22.31
C ILE A 375 8.43 -6.71 -21.27
N TYR A 376 7.76 -7.00 -20.14
CA TYR A 376 7.52 -6.03 -19.07
C TYR A 376 8.07 -6.54 -17.73
N HIS A 377 9.19 -5.97 -17.30
CA HIS A 377 9.96 -6.42 -16.13
C HIS A 377 9.63 -5.61 -14.87
N GLY A 378 9.57 -6.30 -13.73
CA GLY A 378 9.57 -5.72 -12.40
C GLY A 378 8.32 -4.90 -12.09
N GLY A 379 8.48 -3.80 -11.34
CA GLY A 379 7.39 -2.89 -11.00
C GLY A 379 6.67 -3.28 -9.71
N TYR A 380 5.55 -2.60 -9.44
CA TYR A 380 4.70 -2.84 -8.28
C TYR A 380 3.45 -3.60 -8.68
N GLY A 381 3.27 -4.81 -8.14
CA GLY A 381 2.06 -5.62 -8.33
C GLY A 381 1.01 -5.37 -7.25
N GLU A 382 -0.05 -6.18 -7.23
CA GLU A 382 -1.20 -5.97 -6.32
C GLU A 382 -0.84 -5.98 -4.83
N LYS A 383 0.22 -6.70 -4.44
CA LYS A 383 0.61 -6.86 -3.03
C LYS A 383 2.04 -6.41 -2.74
N THR A 384 2.94 -6.53 -3.70
CA THR A 384 4.37 -6.32 -3.51
C THR A 384 5.05 -5.96 -4.83
N ARG A 385 6.30 -5.50 -4.74
CA ARG A 385 7.16 -5.33 -5.91
C ARG A 385 7.53 -6.68 -6.52
N LEU A 386 7.58 -6.70 -7.83
CA LEU A 386 7.84 -7.89 -8.65
C LEU A 386 9.29 -7.86 -9.18
N SER A 387 9.79 -9.03 -9.56
CA SER A 387 11.11 -9.20 -10.18
C SER A 387 11.06 -10.09 -11.44
N ASP A 388 9.87 -10.58 -11.78
CA ASP A 388 9.61 -11.37 -12.99
C ASP A 388 9.27 -10.46 -14.18
N CYS A 389 9.22 -11.09 -15.35
CA CYS A 389 8.88 -10.47 -16.62
C CYS A 389 7.59 -11.07 -17.18
N ASP A 390 6.65 -10.23 -17.62
CA ASP A 390 5.52 -10.64 -18.44
C ASP A 390 5.87 -10.51 -19.94
N ILE A 391 5.39 -11.43 -20.78
CA ILE A 391 5.57 -11.39 -22.25
C ILE A 391 4.23 -11.13 -22.93
N TYR A 392 4.24 -10.26 -23.94
CA TYR A 392 3.10 -9.92 -24.79
C TYR A 392 3.46 -9.96 -26.27
N THR A 393 2.47 -10.24 -27.12
CA THR A 393 2.58 -10.10 -28.59
C THR A 393 2.43 -8.64 -29.05
N ALA A 394 2.68 -8.35 -30.33
CA ALA A 394 2.35 -7.07 -30.96
C ALA A 394 0.85 -6.71 -30.90
N ASP A 395 -0.02 -7.72 -30.77
CA ASP A 395 -1.47 -7.55 -30.56
C ASP A 395 -1.82 -7.35 -29.07
N ALA A 396 -0.83 -7.16 -28.20
CA ALA A 396 -1.00 -6.99 -26.76
C ALA A 396 -1.58 -8.22 -26.02
N THR A 397 -1.53 -9.41 -26.64
CA THR A 397 -1.94 -10.68 -26.02
C THR A 397 -0.86 -11.19 -25.09
N TYR A 398 -1.22 -11.56 -23.86
CA TYR A 398 -0.29 -12.14 -22.89
C TYR A 398 0.10 -13.58 -23.26
N GLU A 399 1.39 -13.90 -23.27
CA GLU A 399 1.93 -15.21 -23.65
C GLU A 399 2.61 -15.97 -22.49
N GLY A 400 2.75 -15.35 -21.32
CA GLY A 400 3.37 -15.99 -20.15
C GLY A 400 4.35 -15.09 -19.43
N LYS A 401 5.08 -15.69 -18.48
CA LYS A 401 6.07 -15.00 -17.65
C LYS A 401 7.34 -15.81 -17.44
N PHE A 402 8.44 -15.13 -17.13
CA PHE A 402 9.72 -15.76 -16.78
C PHE A 402 10.47 -14.95 -15.70
N GLU A 403 11.45 -15.58 -15.06
CA GLU A 403 12.37 -14.93 -14.13
C GLU A 403 13.75 -14.72 -14.76
N LEU A 404 14.45 -13.66 -14.35
CA LEU A 404 15.85 -13.42 -14.74
C LEU A 404 16.80 -14.41 -14.00
N GLN A 405 17.76 -14.98 -14.74
CA GLN A 405 18.70 -16.03 -14.26
C GLN A 405 20.08 -15.92 -14.95
N PRO A 406 21.22 -16.26 -14.31
CA PRO A 406 21.43 -16.41 -12.89
C PRO A 406 21.54 -15.03 -12.22
N GLY A 407 20.73 -14.82 -11.18
CA GLY A 407 20.78 -13.60 -10.39
C GLY A 407 19.51 -12.78 -10.52
N LYS A 408 18.85 -12.59 -9.38
CA LYS A 408 17.63 -11.80 -9.27
C LYS A 408 18.04 -10.34 -9.11
N SER A 409 17.54 -9.46 -9.96
CA SER A 409 17.71 -8.00 -9.87
C SER A 409 17.02 -7.35 -8.64
N GLY A 410 16.45 -8.16 -7.75
CA GLY A 410 15.63 -7.73 -6.63
C GLY A 410 14.23 -7.28 -7.07
N SER A 411 13.32 -7.14 -6.11
CA SER A 411 11.97 -6.62 -6.37
C SER A 411 12.00 -5.09 -6.42
N ILE A 412 12.21 -4.53 -7.62
CA ILE A 412 12.42 -3.10 -7.89
C ILE A 412 11.31 -2.49 -8.75
N MET A 413 11.18 -1.16 -8.70
CA MET A 413 10.31 -0.37 -9.57
C MET A 413 11.01 0.92 -10.06
N CYS A 414 10.49 1.54 -11.12
CA CYS A 414 11.01 2.77 -11.71
C CYS A 414 12.47 2.65 -12.25
N GLN A 415 12.85 1.45 -12.68
CA GLN A 415 14.06 1.13 -13.43
C GLN A 415 13.90 1.41 -14.93
N THR A 416 15.00 1.38 -15.69
CA THR A 416 14.97 1.37 -17.17
C THR A 416 15.52 0.04 -17.70
N ILE A 417 15.01 -0.40 -18.84
CA ILE A 417 15.62 -1.48 -19.64
C ILE A 417 15.76 -0.96 -21.07
N THR A 418 17.00 -0.92 -21.56
CA THR A 418 17.32 -0.33 -22.85
C THR A 418 18.11 -1.31 -23.69
N ASN A 419 17.73 -1.50 -24.95
CA ASN A 419 18.51 -2.33 -25.87
C ASN A 419 19.91 -1.72 -26.02
N VAL A 420 20.96 -2.52 -25.82
CA VAL A 420 22.33 -2.01 -25.99
C VAL A 420 22.79 -2.16 -27.44
N ALA A 421 22.42 -3.23 -28.15
CA ALA A 421 22.96 -3.56 -29.46
C ALA A 421 21.88 -3.76 -30.52
N SER A 422 22.01 -3.02 -31.64
CA SER A 422 21.08 -3.07 -32.77
C SER A 422 20.96 -4.49 -33.34
N GLY A 423 19.83 -5.14 -33.09
CA GLY A 423 19.52 -6.48 -33.61
C GLY A 423 19.88 -7.66 -32.68
N ASP A 424 20.64 -7.42 -31.61
CA ASP A 424 21.09 -8.46 -30.69
C ASP A 424 20.16 -8.63 -29.47
N ASP A 425 20.15 -9.85 -28.92
CA ASP A 425 19.38 -10.26 -27.74
C ASP A 425 20.02 -9.77 -26.43
N LEU A 426 20.31 -8.47 -26.31
CA LEU A 426 21.01 -7.90 -25.17
C LEU A 426 20.48 -6.51 -24.77
N PHE A 427 20.15 -6.37 -23.49
CA PHE A 427 19.55 -5.17 -22.89
C PHE A 427 20.24 -4.80 -21.58
N LEU A 428 20.36 -3.50 -21.31
CA LEU A 428 20.84 -2.98 -20.03
C LEU A 428 19.66 -2.64 -19.14
N LEU A 429 19.51 -3.40 -18.05
CA LEU A 429 18.65 -3.07 -16.91
C LEU A 429 19.44 -2.18 -15.95
N ALA A 430 18.98 -0.95 -15.73
CA ALA A 430 19.68 0.03 -14.91
C ALA A 430 18.80 0.62 -13.81
N GLY A 431 19.35 0.66 -12.60
CA GLY A 431 18.80 1.36 -11.45
C GLY A 431 17.42 0.88 -11.00
N GLY A 432 16.57 1.83 -10.60
CA GLY A 432 15.29 1.59 -9.94
C GLY A 432 15.38 1.80 -8.43
N ARG A 433 14.32 1.45 -7.71
CA ARG A 433 14.27 1.62 -6.25
C ARG A 433 13.53 0.51 -5.52
N GLU A 434 13.96 0.27 -4.28
CA GLU A 434 13.22 -0.54 -3.30
C GLU A 434 12.25 0.33 -2.48
N SER A 435 12.64 1.55 -2.17
CA SER A 435 11.80 2.56 -1.51
C SER A 435 12.23 3.95 -1.98
N PRO A 436 11.45 5.03 -1.78
CA PRO A 436 11.86 6.37 -2.20
C PRO A 436 13.22 6.81 -1.60
N SER A 437 13.65 6.25 -0.47
CA SER A 437 14.97 6.52 0.13
C SER A 437 16.09 5.58 -0.30
N LYS A 438 15.78 4.53 -1.07
CA LYS A 438 16.73 3.46 -1.40
C LYS A 438 16.73 3.20 -2.90
N ALA A 439 17.47 4.05 -3.61
CA ALA A 439 17.77 3.87 -5.02
C ALA A 439 18.78 2.72 -5.20
N VAL A 440 18.65 2.01 -6.32
CA VAL A 440 19.49 0.86 -6.67
C VAL A 440 20.58 1.31 -7.63
N ALA A 441 21.83 0.94 -7.33
CA ALA A 441 23.01 1.22 -8.17
C ALA A 441 23.44 0.01 -9.02
N SER A 442 22.85 -1.16 -8.79
CA SER A 442 23.16 -2.35 -9.57
C SER A 442 22.61 -2.23 -10.99
N THR A 443 23.40 -2.71 -11.94
CA THR A 443 23.07 -2.78 -13.35
C THR A 443 23.20 -4.22 -13.83
N TRP A 444 22.40 -4.63 -14.80
CA TRP A 444 22.39 -5.99 -15.32
C TRP A 444 22.34 -5.95 -16.84
N LEU A 445 23.11 -6.83 -17.48
CA LEU A 445 22.89 -7.17 -18.87
C LEU A 445 21.91 -8.34 -18.92
N VAL A 446 20.79 -8.18 -19.63
CA VAL A 446 19.70 -9.15 -19.71
C VAL A 446 19.40 -9.50 -21.16
N THR A 447 19.01 -10.75 -21.41
CA THR A 447 18.55 -11.25 -22.70
C THR A 447 17.03 -11.47 -22.67
N SER A 448 16.38 -11.55 -23.82
CA SER A 448 14.94 -11.87 -23.95
C SER A 448 14.59 -13.27 -23.44
N THR A 449 15.57 -14.18 -23.42
CA THR A 449 15.44 -15.52 -22.83
C THR A 449 15.53 -15.53 -21.31
N GLY A 450 15.68 -14.36 -20.68
CA GLY A 450 15.82 -14.22 -19.24
C GLY A 450 17.21 -14.53 -18.71
N ARG A 451 18.21 -14.72 -19.57
CA ARG A 451 19.60 -14.79 -19.11
C ARG A 451 20.03 -13.41 -18.65
N SER A 452 20.71 -13.34 -17.52
CA SER A 452 21.16 -12.08 -16.94
C SER A 452 22.56 -12.22 -16.36
N ILE A 453 23.33 -11.15 -16.47
CA ILE A 453 24.69 -11.05 -15.92
C ILE A 453 24.77 -9.74 -15.16
N SER A 454 25.19 -9.81 -13.90
CA SER A 454 25.48 -8.60 -13.11
C SER A 454 26.57 -7.79 -13.80
N ALA A 455 26.27 -6.52 -14.06
CA ALA A 455 27.18 -5.54 -14.64
C ALA A 455 27.87 -4.70 -13.54
N GLU A 456 27.93 -5.19 -12.30
CA GLU A 456 28.54 -4.45 -11.18
C GLU A 456 30.04 -4.20 -11.37
N SER A 457 30.77 -5.13 -11.99
CA SER A 457 32.18 -4.93 -12.36
C SER A 457 32.37 -3.76 -13.32
N PHE A 458 31.34 -3.40 -14.09
CA PHE A 458 31.38 -2.31 -15.06
C PHE A 458 31.22 -0.94 -14.40
N ASN A 459 30.89 -0.91 -13.11
CA ASN A 459 30.77 0.29 -12.29
C ASN A 459 31.84 0.35 -11.20
N SER A 460 33.04 -0.18 -11.46
CA SER A 460 34.17 -0.21 -10.52
C SER A 460 34.56 1.19 -10.00
N ASN A 461 34.47 2.20 -10.86
CA ASN A 461 34.72 3.61 -10.52
C ASN A 461 33.53 4.31 -9.83
N ARG A 462 32.42 3.60 -9.59
CA ARG A 462 31.18 4.09 -8.95
C ARG A 462 30.57 5.33 -9.61
N VAL A 463 30.70 5.42 -10.94
CA VAL A 463 30.14 6.52 -11.74
C VAL A 463 28.62 6.45 -11.77
N PHE A 464 28.05 5.26 -11.97
CA PHE A 464 26.61 5.05 -11.85
C PHE A 464 26.24 4.99 -10.36
N ASN A 465 25.82 6.13 -9.80
CA ASN A 465 25.18 6.17 -8.50
C ASN A 465 23.75 5.63 -8.59
N GLY A 466 23.24 5.09 -7.48
CA GLY A 466 21.89 4.54 -7.45
C GLY A 466 20.87 5.59 -7.88
N ARG A 467 20.00 5.26 -8.83
CA ARG A 467 19.00 6.19 -9.37
C ARG A 467 17.72 5.51 -9.83
N TYR A 468 16.58 6.19 -9.68
CA TYR A 468 15.27 5.74 -10.16
C TYR A 468 14.51 6.87 -10.84
N ARG A 469 13.52 6.53 -11.69
CA ARG A 469 12.80 7.49 -12.56
C ARG A 469 13.75 8.32 -13.44
N HIS A 470 14.91 7.76 -13.79
CA HIS A 470 15.82 8.34 -14.77
C HIS A 470 15.38 7.95 -16.18
N CYS A 471 15.88 8.67 -17.18
CA CYS A 471 15.66 8.32 -18.57
C CYS A 471 16.85 7.51 -19.10
N ALA A 472 16.61 6.63 -20.07
CA ALA A 472 17.66 5.86 -20.73
C ALA A 472 17.32 5.67 -22.21
N VAL A 473 18.28 5.91 -23.10
CA VAL A 473 18.13 5.74 -24.55
C VAL A 473 19.33 5.00 -25.14
N PRO A 474 19.12 4.19 -26.20
CA PRO A 474 20.23 3.55 -26.91
C PRO A 474 21.02 4.60 -27.69
N VAL A 475 22.35 4.46 -27.70
CA VAL A 475 23.27 5.31 -28.49
C VAL A 475 24.44 4.48 -29.02
N LEU A 476 25.12 4.96 -30.05
CA LEU A 476 26.43 4.47 -30.47
C LEU A 476 27.54 5.20 -29.70
N ILE A 477 28.69 4.54 -29.46
CA ILE A 477 29.79 5.06 -28.60
C ILE A 477 30.96 5.67 -29.37
N ASP A 478 30.90 5.68 -30.70
CA ASP A 478 31.77 6.46 -31.57
C ASP A 478 31.16 6.58 -32.98
N ASN A 479 31.85 7.34 -33.83
CA ASN A 479 31.44 7.60 -35.22
C ASN A 479 32.05 6.60 -36.21
N ARG A 480 32.74 5.56 -35.74
CA ARG A 480 33.65 4.73 -36.56
C ARG A 480 33.48 3.23 -36.41
N SER A 481 32.95 2.74 -35.29
CA SER A 481 32.94 1.32 -34.91
C SER A 481 31.57 0.77 -34.55
N ASP A 482 30.48 1.50 -34.84
CA ASP A 482 29.08 1.13 -34.52
C ASP A 482 28.92 0.54 -33.11
N ALA A 483 29.77 0.99 -32.19
CA ALA A 483 29.85 0.40 -30.87
C ALA A 483 28.55 0.70 -30.11
N PRO A 484 27.92 -0.29 -29.44
CA PRO A 484 26.66 -0.13 -28.71
C PRO A 484 26.79 0.45 -27.30
N GLY A 485 25.97 1.44 -26.93
CA GLY A 485 25.95 2.06 -25.60
C GLY A 485 24.58 2.56 -25.16
N VAL A 486 24.49 3.05 -23.91
CA VAL A 486 23.25 3.61 -23.34
C VAL A 486 23.55 4.95 -22.67
N LEU A 487 22.79 5.98 -23.06
CA LEU A 487 22.83 7.30 -22.46
C LEU A 487 21.71 7.43 -21.42
N ILE A 488 22.07 7.84 -20.20
CA ILE A 488 21.15 8.05 -19.08
C ILE A 488 21.15 9.52 -18.66
N TYR A 489 19.98 10.02 -18.29
CA TYR A 489 19.81 11.37 -17.77
C TYR A 489 18.91 11.41 -16.53
N GLY A 490 19.33 12.20 -15.53
CA GLY A 490 18.51 12.60 -14.39
C GLY A 490 18.11 11.45 -13.45
N GLY A 491 16.93 11.58 -12.84
CA GLY A 491 16.39 10.68 -11.82
C GLY A 491 16.62 11.16 -10.39
N LYS A 492 16.25 10.32 -9.42
CA LYS A 492 16.49 10.55 -7.99
C LYS A 492 17.45 9.51 -7.43
N SER A 493 18.40 9.95 -6.60
CA SER A 493 19.31 9.03 -5.88
C SER A 493 18.85 8.69 -4.47
N ASP A 494 17.97 9.51 -3.90
CA ASP A 494 17.36 9.31 -2.60
C ASP A 494 16.04 10.10 -2.51
N ALA A 495 15.49 10.24 -1.30
CA ALA A 495 14.22 10.93 -1.07
C ALA A 495 14.20 12.40 -1.50
N SER A 496 15.35 13.08 -1.57
CA SER A 496 15.47 14.53 -1.72
C SER A 496 16.43 14.98 -2.83
N THR A 497 17.35 14.12 -3.25
CA THR A 497 18.36 14.44 -4.25
C THR A 497 17.85 14.13 -5.65
N VAL A 498 17.71 15.19 -6.46
CA VAL A 498 17.35 15.13 -7.88
C VAL A 498 18.61 15.36 -8.72
N LEU A 499 18.83 14.50 -9.71
CA LEU A 499 20.02 14.47 -10.55
C LEU A 499 19.77 15.19 -11.89
N GLY A 500 20.83 15.74 -12.49
CA GLY A 500 20.81 16.41 -13.79
C GLY A 500 22.06 16.12 -14.62
N ASP A 501 22.72 14.99 -14.34
CA ASP A 501 23.92 14.53 -15.02
C ASP A 501 23.59 13.59 -16.19
N PHE A 502 24.45 13.59 -17.20
CA PHE A 502 24.44 12.62 -18.29
C PHE A 502 25.50 11.54 -18.03
N LEU A 503 25.07 10.27 -18.02
CA LEU A 503 25.95 9.12 -17.91
C LEU A 503 25.91 8.29 -19.19
N LEU A 504 27.06 7.79 -19.61
CA LEU A 504 27.20 6.90 -20.76
C LEU A 504 27.73 5.54 -20.31
N PHE A 505 26.97 4.49 -20.62
CA PHE A 505 27.42 3.11 -20.54
C PHE A 505 28.08 2.69 -21.85
N ASP A 506 29.34 2.29 -21.77
CA ASP A 506 30.12 1.77 -22.90
C ASP A 506 30.15 0.23 -22.83
N LEU A 507 29.45 -0.48 -23.72
CA LEU A 507 29.41 -1.95 -23.69
C LEU A 507 30.78 -2.56 -24.04
N LYS A 508 31.54 -1.92 -24.94
CA LYS A 508 32.83 -2.42 -25.43
C LYS A 508 33.92 -2.30 -24.36
N LYS A 509 33.96 -1.18 -23.65
CA LYS A 509 34.84 -0.95 -22.50
C LYS A 509 34.28 -1.54 -21.21
N GLN A 510 33.01 -1.94 -21.22
CA GLN A 510 32.29 -2.43 -20.04
C GLN A 510 32.42 -1.45 -18.87
N SER A 511 32.09 -0.17 -19.12
CA SER A 511 32.32 0.89 -18.14
C SER A 511 31.31 2.03 -18.21
N TRP A 512 31.05 2.66 -17.07
CA TRP A 512 30.32 3.92 -16.98
C TRP A 512 31.25 5.14 -17.04
N SER A 513 30.80 6.21 -17.70
CA SER A 513 31.50 7.50 -17.76
C SER A 513 30.53 8.68 -17.70
N PHE A 514 30.99 9.81 -17.16
CA PHE A 514 30.26 11.07 -17.26
C PHE A 514 30.41 11.64 -18.66
N VAL A 515 29.34 12.20 -19.22
CA VAL A 515 29.39 12.92 -20.50
C VAL A 515 29.49 14.41 -20.21
N PRO A 516 30.62 15.07 -20.50
CA PRO A 516 30.76 16.51 -20.33
C PRO A 516 29.84 17.26 -21.28
N SER A 517 29.26 18.34 -20.78
CA SER A 517 28.45 19.24 -21.56
C SER A 517 29.28 20.32 -22.25
N VAL A 518 28.91 20.67 -23.48
CA VAL A 518 29.51 21.77 -24.25
C VAL A 518 28.55 22.94 -24.27
N GLU A 519 29.02 24.12 -23.89
CA GLU A 519 28.23 25.35 -23.95
C GLU A 519 27.84 25.68 -25.41
N SER A 520 26.60 26.12 -25.63
CA SER A 520 26.16 26.57 -26.94
C SER A 520 26.59 28.02 -27.19
N GLU A 521 26.97 28.36 -28.43
CA GLU A 521 27.33 29.74 -28.85
C GLU A 521 26.21 30.77 -28.62
N GLN A 522 24.98 30.32 -28.32
CA GLN A 522 23.79 31.15 -28.10
C GLN A 522 23.40 31.29 -26.62
N GLY A 523 24.20 30.80 -25.67
CA GLY A 523 24.05 31.14 -24.24
C GLY A 523 22.91 30.47 -23.48
N CYS A 524 22.27 29.42 -24.02
CA CYS A 524 21.25 28.66 -23.29
C CYS A 524 21.88 27.43 -22.60
N GLY A 525 21.67 27.33 -21.28
CA GLY A 525 22.35 26.39 -20.37
C GLY A 525 21.96 24.91 -20.50
N LEU A 526 22.25 24.11 -19.47
CA LEU A 526 21.87 22.69 -19.40
C LEU A 526 20.42 22.49 -18.98
N PRO A 527 19.77 21.38 -19.37
CA PRO A 527 18.48 21.04 -18.81
C PRO A 527 18.59 20.93 -17.27
N PRO A 528 17.67 21.50 -16.50
CA PRO A 528 17.71 21.38 -15.04
C PRO A 528 17.54 19.94 -14.57
N ALA A 529 18.10 19.66 -13.40
CA ALA A 529 17.96 18.39 -12.69
C ALA A 529 16.49 18.02 -12.50
N ARG A 530 16.13 16.79 -12.90
CA ARG A 530 14.73 16.33 -12.93
C ARG A 530 14.62 14.82 -12.85
N PHE A 531 13.43 14.34 -12.51
CA PHE A 531 13.08 12.91 -12.53
C PHE A 531 11.70 12.68 -13.15
N GLY A 532 11.50 11.48 -13.68
CA GLY A 532 10.25 11.09 -14.37
C GLY A 532 10.00 11.87 -15.66
N ALA A 533 11.06 12.39 -16.28
CA ALA A 533 11.02 13.04 -17.59
C ALA A 533 10.89 12.01 -18.71
N SER A 534 10.55 12.48 -19.90
CA SER A 534 10.52 11.68 -21.13
C SER A 534 11.74 12.03 -21.98
N MET A 535 12.55 11.02 -22.33
CA MET A 535 13.71 11.17 -23.21
C MET A 535 13.65 10.13 -24.32
N CYS A 536 13.96 10.51 -25.54
CA CYS A 536 13.95 9.61 -26.68
C CYS A 536 15.07 9.95 -27.68
N HIS A 537 15.60 8.93 -28.36
CA HIS A 537 16.58 9.07 -29.44
C HIS A 537 15.86 9.23 -30.78
N SER A 538 16.35 10.13 -31.63
CA SER A 538 15.86 10.32 -33.00
C SER A 538 16.32 9.18 -33.91
N GLU A 539 15.41 8.60 -34.70
CA GLU A 539 15.79 7.63 -35.74
C GLU A 539 16.45 8.30 -36.97
N GLN A 540 16.45 9.63 -37.05
CA GLN A 540 17.07 10.38 -38.15
C GLN A 540 18.57 10.56 -37.92
N PHE A 541 19.39 10.08 -38.87
CA PHE A 541 20.83 10.35 -38.88
C PHE A 541 21.08 11.83 -39.14
N THR A 542 21.51 12.57 -38.11
CA THR A 542 22.19 13.86 -38.32
C THR A 542 23.56 13.62 -38.95
N SER A 543 24.13 14.64 -39.60
CA SER A 543 25.44 14.63 -40.28
C SER A 543 26.46 13.67 -39.67
N ILE A 544 27.17 12.90 -40.53
CA ILE A 544 28.10 11.80 -40.22
C ILE A 544 28.67 11.87 -38.79
N GLY A 545 28.13 11.04 -37.90
CA GLY A 545 28.66 10.87 -36.54
C GLY A 545 28.08 11.78 -35.44
N GLN A 546 26.88 12.32 -35.62
CA GLN A 546 26.13 12.95 -34.52
C GLN A 546 24.83 12.19 -34.27
N GLN A 547 24.51 11.97 -33.00
CA GLN A 547 23.25 11.37 -32.55
C GLN A 547 22.47 12.41 -31.76
N SER A 548 21.16 12.44 -31.90
CA SER A 548 20.33 13.47 -31.27
C SER A 548 19.00 12.91 -30.79
N GLY A 549 18.31 13.70 -29.97
CA GLY A 549 16.99 13.34 -29.50
C GLY A 549 16.35 14.43 -28.65
N ILE A 550 15.26 14.06 -27.98
CA ILE A 550 14.45 14.96 -27.18
C ILE A 550 14.51 14.60 -25.70
N LEU A 551 14.38 15.60 -24.85
CA LEU A 551 14.17 15.50 -23.41
C LEU A 551 13.11 16.54 -23.01
N MET A 552 12.06 16.14 -22.30
CA MET A 552 11.00 17.06 -21.89
C MET A 552 10.29 16.59 -20.62
N GLY A 553 9.63 17.53 -19.94
CA GLY A 553 8.83 17.24 -18.75
C GLY A 553 9.67 16.80 -17.55
N GLY A 554 9.07 16.01 -16.67
CA GLY A 554 9.61 15.61 -15.38
C GLY A 554 9.38 16.64 -14.28
N ILE A 555 9.73 16.27 -13.05
CA ILE A 555 9.62 17.12 -11.86
C ILE A 555 11.01 17.59 -11.42
N SER A 556 11.12 18.88 -11.10
CA SER A 556 12.33 19.49 -10.52
C SER A 556 12.43 19.26 -9.01
N LYS A 557 13.55 19.68 -8.41
CA LYS A 557 13.81 19.52 -6.96
C LYS A 557 12.75 20.18 -6.06
N ASP A 558 12.05 21.18 -6.54
CA ASP A 558 10.98 21.88 -5.81
C ASP A 558 9.60 21.24 -5.95
N GLY A 559 9.49 20.10 -6.65
CA GLY A 559 8.23 19.37 -6.78
C GLY A 559 7.25 19.92 -7.82
N SER A 560 7.68 20.83 -8.69
CA SER A 560 6.90 21.33 -9.83
C SER A 560 7.24 20.58 -11.12
N ILE A 561 6.27 20.46 -12.03
CA ILE A 561 6.47 19.84 -13.34
C ILE A 561 7.07 20.88 -14.29
N LEU A 562 8.13 20.51 -14.99
CA LEU A 562 8.85 21.37 -15.93
C LEU A 562 8.15 21.43 -17.28
N SER A 563 7.92 22.64 -17.78
CA SER A 563 7.27 22.90 -19.07
C SER A 563 8.27 23.31 -20.14
N ASP A 564 9.37 22.55 -20.25
CA ASP A 564 10.44 22.78 -21.21
C ASP A 564 10.62 21.60 -22.19
N VAL A 565 11.21 21.89 -23.35
CA VAL A 565 11.53 20.94 -24.40
C VAL A 565 12.97 21.15 -24.81
N TRP A 566 13.79 20.13 -24.60
CA TRP A 566 15.21 20.15 -24.89
C TRP A 566 15.53 19.19 -26.03
N GLU A 567 16.38 19.65 -26.94
CA GLU A 567 17.04 18.82 -27.93
C GLU A 567 18.47 18.55 -27.47
N TRP A 568 18.83 17.28 -27.36
CA TRP A 568 20.20 16.88 -27.02
C TRP A 568 20.91 16.34 -28.25
N THR A 569 22.23 16.56 -28.33
CA THR A 569 23.10 16.06 -29.38
C THR A 569 24.37 15.50 -28.76
N LEU A 570 24.62 14.23 -29.00
CA LEU A 570 25.81 13.51 -28.58
C LEU A 570 26.81 13.47 -29.75
N SER A 571 28.04 13.89 -29.49
CA SER A 571 29.12 13.98 -30.46
C SER A 571 30.46 13.51 -29.87
N TRP A 572 31.43 13.25 -30.73
CA TRP A 572 32.78 12.79 -30.33
C TRP A 572 33.86 13.74 -30.84
N GLN A 573 34.66 14.27 -29.93
CA GLN A 573 35.87 15.04 -30.23
C GLN A 573 37.08 14.29 -29.70
N ASP A 574 38.05 14.00 -30.56
CA ASP A 574 39.26 13.23 -30.22
C ASP A 574 39.00 11.91 -29.46
N GLY A 575 37.86 11.27 -29.75
CA GLY A 575 37.44 10.02 -29.10
C GLY A 575 36.76 10.17 -27.73
N SER A 576 36.57 11.41 -27.25
CA SER A 576 35.82 11.71 -26.02
C SER A 576 34.38 12.11 -26.33
N PRO A 577 33.37 11.56 -25.62
CA PRO A 577 31.98 11.93 -25.82
C PRO A 577 31.71 13.33 -25.26
N ALA A 578 30.84 14.09 -25.92
CA ALA A 578 30.43 15.41 -25.49
C ALA A 578 28.96 15.64 -25.85
N ILE A 579 28.20 16.22 -24.93
CA ILE A 579 26.76 16.48 -25.12
C ILE A 579 26.48 17.97 -25.24
N LYS A 580 25.72 18.34 -26.27
CA LYS A 580 25.16 19.68 -26.45
C LYS A 580 23.66 19.61 -26.23
N CYS A 581 23.12 20.50 -25.42
CA CYS A 581 21.67 20.64 -25.23
C CYS A 581 21.22 22.00 -25.76
N THR A 582 20.07 22.04 -26.41
CA THR A 582 19.44 23.27 -26.90
C THR A 582 18.00 23.31 -26.41
N GLU A 583 17.62 24.40 -25.75
CA GLU A 583 16.24 24.67 -25.34
C GLU A 583 15.42 25.03 -26.59
N ARG A 584 14.30 24.36 -26.81
CA ARG A 584 13.49 24.43 -28.05
C ARG A 584 12.03 24.76 -27.78
N THR A 585 11.62 25.04 -26.55
CA THR A 585 10.20 25.27 -26.21
C THR A 585 9.57 26.36 -27.07
N GLY A 586 10.27 27.48 -27.26
CA GLY A 586 9.79 28.59 -28.09
C GLY A 586 9.58 28.23 -29.57
N GLU A 587 10.22 27.17 -30.05
CA GLU A 587 10.13 26.70 -31.45
C GLU A 587 8.99 25.69 -31.66
N MET A 588 8.41 25.13 -30.60
CA MET A 588 7.40 24.06 -30.69
C MET A 588 6.00 24.53 -31.12
N GLY A 589 5.85 25.78 -31.58
CA GLY A 589 4.58 26.32 -32.05
C GLY A 589 3.50 26.40 -30.97
N LEU A 590 3.90 26.62 -29.71
CA LEU A 590 3.02 26.60 -28.53
C LEU A 590 2.31 27.95 -28.24
N ASN A 591 2.60 28.99 -29.02
CA ASN A 591 2.06 30.34 -28.81
C ASN A 591 0.52 30.35 -28.86
N ASN A 592 -0.12 30.87 -27.81
CA ASN A 592 -1.57 30.93 -27.58
C ASN A 592 -2.31 29.59 -27.37
N ARG A 593 -1.64 28.45 -27.09
CA ARG A 593 -2.33 27.13 -26.99
C ARG A 593 -2.05 26.42 -25.64
N SER A 594 -3.10 26.09 -24.90
CA SER A 594 -3.01 25.26 -23.68
C SER A 594 -2.88 23.77 -24.04
N ILE A 595 -1.77 23.36 -24.66
CA ILE A 595 -1.49 21.93 -24.91
C ILE A 595 -0.75 21.36 -23.69
N PRO A 596 -1.21 20.25 -23.07
CA PRO A 596 -0.59 19.69 -21.87
C PRO A 596 0.60 18.79 -22.24
N PHE A 597 1.64 19.40 -22.84
CA PHE A 597 2.85 18.69 -23.26
C PHE A 597 3.82 18.45 -22.08
N ALA A 598 3.78 19.32 -21.07
CA ALA A 598 4.58 19.20 -19.87
C ALA A 598 4.05 18.06 -19.00
N ARG A 599 4.78 16.95 -18.90
CA ARG A 599 4.31 15.75 -18.21
C ARG A 599 5.33 15.12 -17.28
N PHE A 600 4.83 14.52 -16.22
CA PHE A 600 5.58 13.64 -15.35
C PHE A 600 5.11 12.19 -15.51
N GLY A 601 6.06 11.26 -15.65
CA GLY A 601 5.78 9.83 -15.76
C GLY A 601 5.15 9.41 -17.09
N ALA A 602 5.22 10.25 -18.12
CA ALA A 602 4.76 9.95 -19.46
C ALA A 602 5.74 9.02 -20.20
N ALA A 603 5.21 8.06 -20.95
CA ALA A 603 6.00 7.23 -21.84
C ALA A 603 6.22 7.96 -23.18
N ILE A 604 7.40 7.78 -23.79
CA ILE A 604 7.71 8.33 -25.11
C ILE A 604 8.20 7.22 -26.02
N VAL A 605 7.61 7.12 -27.22
CA VAL A 605 7.93 6.10 -28.21
C VAL A 605 8.43 6.79 -29.49
N PRO A 606 9.61 6.43 -30.02
CA PRO A 606 10.10 6.99 -31.28
C PRO A 606 9.32 6.42 -32.46
N LEU A 607 8.99 7.28 -33.41
CA LEU A 607 8.46 6.98 -34.73
C LEU A 607 9.40 7.65 -35.74
N SER A 608 9.61 7.09 -36.92
CA SER A 608 10.76 7.46 -37.77
C SER A 608 11.03 8.96 -37.96
N ASN A 609 10.00 9.81 -38.02
CA ASN A 609 10.14 11.27 -38.06
C ASN A 609 9.43 12.02 -36.91
N HIS A 610 8.89 11.31 -35.91
CA HIS A 610 8.04 11.88 -34.86
C HIS A 610 8.24 11.17 -33.51
N PHE A 611 7.74 11.75 -32.44
CA PHE A 611 7.70 11.08 -31.13
C PHE A 611 6.27 11.04 -30.61
N LEU A 612 5.87 9.88 -30.08
CA LEU A 612 4.56 9.69 -29.48
C LEU A 612 4.69 9.77 -27.97
N LEU A 613 4.12 10.82 -27.36
CA LEU A 613 4.06 11.01 -25.90
C LEU A 613 2.73 10.48 -25.38
N ILE A 614 2.77 9.57 -24.39
CA ILE A 614 1.62 8.80 -23.93
C ILE A 614 1.48 8.91 -22.41
N GLY A 615 0.30 9.33 -21.96
CA GLY A 615 -0.06 9.34 -20.53
C GLY A 615 0.78 10.28 -19.68
N GLY A 616 0.94 9.94 -18.40
CA GLY A 616 1.54 10.80 -17.39
C GLY A 616 0.57 11.83 -16.83
N VAL A 617 1.04 12.64 -15.86
CA VAL A 617 0.27 13.73 -15.25
C VAL A 617 0.83 15.09 -15.68
N THR A 618 -0.05 16.08 -15.78
CA THR A 618 0.28 17.44 -16.24
C THR A 618 0.53 18.37 -15.06
N ASN A 619 1.03 19.58 -15.30
CA ASN A 619 1.31 20.58 -14.25
C ASN A 619 0.06 21.28 -13.69
N ASP A 620 -1.05 21.30 -14.42
CA ASP A 620 -2.18 22.18 -14.12
C ASP A 620 -3.55 21.48 -14.12
N ARG A 621 -3.72 20.30 -14.73
CA ARG A 621 -5.04 19.64 -14.82
C ARG A 621 -5.01 18.12 -14.98
N ILE A 622 -6.19 17.51 -14.85
CA ILE A 622 -6.41 16.12 -15.26
C ILE A 622 -6.45 16.07 -16.79
N THR A 623 -5.61 15.22 -17.39
CA THR A 623 -5.53 15.06 -18.84
C THR A 623 -6.85 14.57 -19.43
N SER A 624 -7.36 15.27 -20.45
CA SER A 624 -8.55 14.79 -21.14
C SER A 624 -8.27 13.60 -22.04
N TRP A 625 -9.29 12.79 -22.34
CA TRP A 625 -9.12 11.62 -23.22
C TRP A 625 -8.49 12.00 -24.58
N ASN A 626 -8.88 13.15 -25.14
CA ASN A 626 -8.38 13.64 -26.42
C ASN A 626 -6.95 14.21 -26.35
N GLU A 627 -6.42 14.40 -25.15
CA GLU A 627 -5.08 14.90 -24.91
C GLU A 627 -4.13 13.79 -24.41
N GLU A 628 -4.59 12.57 -24.10
CA GLU A 628 -3.75 11.49 -23.53
C GLU A 628 -2.52 11.17 -24.38
N ILE A 629 -2.61 11.33 -25.71
CA ILE A 629 -1.56 11.00 -26.66
C ILE A 629 -1.25 12.22 -27.53
N LEU A 630 0.01 12.67 -27.49
CA LEU A 630 0.52 13.76 -28.31
C LEU A 630 1.54 13.24 -29.31
N LEU A 631 1.52 13.81 -30.51
CA LEU A 631 2.53 13.61 -31.53
C LEU A 631 3.45 14.83 -31.57
N ILE A 632 4.74 14.59 -31.60
CA ILE A 632 5.79 15.61 -31.56
C ILE A 632 6.60 15.51 -32.84
N SER A 633 6.79 16.63 -33.55
CA SER A 633 7.69 16.72 -34.70
C SER A 633 8.87 17.63 -34.37
N LEU A 634 10.08 17.15 -34.67
CA LEU A 634 11.33 17.92 -34.60
C LEU A 634 11.93 18.20 -35.99
N GLY A 635 11.14 17.99 -37.05
CA GLY A 635 11.55 18.28 -38.42
C GLY A 635 11.70 19.78 -38.71
N PRO A 636 11.74 20.19 -39.99
CA PRO A 636 11.85 21.60 -40.38
C PRO A 636 10.75 22.48 -39.78
N GLU A 637 9.54 21.94 -39.62
CA GLU A 637 8.45 22.55 -38.86
C GLU A 637 8.29 21.81 -37.53
N ARG A 638 8.65 22.46 -36.41
CA ARG A 638 8.57 21.88 -35.07
C ARG A 638 7.20 22.14 -34.45
N TRP A 639 6.58 21.10 -33.89
CA TRP A 639 5.27 21.23 -33.25
C TRP A 639 4.96 20.08 -32.29
N ILE A 640 4.05 20.33 -31.35
CA ILE A 640 3.41 19.32 -30.50
C ILE A 640 1.90 19.42 -30.70
N ARG A 641 1.24 18.32 -31.09
CA ARG A 641 -0.20 18.32 -31.38
C ARG A 641 -0.86 17.03 -30.88
N PRO A 642 -2.11 17.08 -30.37
CA PRO A 642 -2.85 15.87 -30.02
C PRO A 642 -3.18 15.04 -31.26
N VAL A 643 -3.20 13.72 -31.10
CA VAL A 643 -3.66 12.80 -32.15
C VAL A 643 -5.19 12.75 -32.18
N GLN A 644 -5.77 12.24 -33.27
CA GLN A 644 -7.20 11.96 -33.32
C GLN A 644 -7.48 10.66 -32.58
N MET A 645 -7.99 10.77 -31.36
CA MET A 645 -8.26 9.64 -30.46
C MET A 645 -9.53 8.89 -30.87
N PRO A 646 -9.58 7.55 -30.71
CA PRO A 646 -10.80 6.76 -30.89
C PRO A 646 -11.78 7.02 -29.75
N ALA A 647 -12.99 6.44 -29.84
CA ALA A 647 -13.92 6.44 -28.71
C ALA A 647 -13.27 5.85 -27.45
N CYS A 648 -13.46 6.51 -26.30
CA CYS A 648 -12.86 6.07 -25.04
C CYS A 648 -13.36 4.66 -24.67
N PRO A 649 -12.47 3.68 -24.42
CA PRO A 649 -12.87 2.37 -23.96
C PRO A 649 -13.59 2.43 -22.61
N SER A 650 -14.40 1.40 -22.34
CA SER A 650 -14.99 1.16 -21.04
C SER A 650 -14.47 -0.15 -20.43
N PRO A 651 -13.91 -0.13 -19.19
CA PRO A 651 -13.53 1.08 -18.44
C PRO A 651 -12.41 1.87 -19.13
N ARG A 652 -12.33 3.19 -18.88
CA ARG A 652 -11.26 4.08 -19.40
C ARG A 652 -9.90 3.58 -18.87
N PRO A 653 -8.85 3.43 -19.70
CA PRO A 653 -7.51 3.14 -19.20
C PRO A 653 -6.95 4.30 -18.38
N LEU A 654 -6.08 3.99 -17.43
CA LEU A 654 -5.27 4.97 -16.72
C LEU A 654 -3.81 4.86 -17.13
N PHE A 655 -3.29 5.85 -17.85
CA PHE A 655 -1.91 5.83 -18.34
C PHE A 655 -0.90 6.36 -17.31
N VAL A 656 -0.92 5.76 -16.12
CA VAL A 656 0.02 6.02 -15.01
C VAL A 656 0.82 4.74 -14.73
N GLY A 657 2.15 4.85 -14.79
CA GLY A 657 3.05 3.71 -14.57
C GLY A 657 2.88 2.59 -15.59
N ILE A 658 2.55 2.93 -16.84
CA ILE A 658 2.45 1.98 -17.94
C ILE A 658 3.84 1.65 -18.51
N GLY A 659 3.95 0.49 -19.13
CA GLY A 659 5.01 0.21 -20.11
C GLY A 659 4.49 0.48 -21.52
N ALA A 660 5.27 1.16 -22.36
CA ALA A 660 4.93 1.42 -23.75
C ALA A 660 6.16 1.19 -24.63
N THR A 661 6.02 0.40 -25.69
CA THR A 661 7.09 0.19 -26.68
C THR A 661 6.51 -0.24 -28.03
N LYS A 662 7.32 -0.10 -29.08
CA LYS A 662 6.99 -0.55 -30.44
C LYS A 662 7.22 -2.06 -30.58
N ALA A 663 6.28 -2.77 -31.16
CA ALA A 663 6.40 -4.17 -31.59
C ALA A 663 5.85 -4.28 -33.01
N ASP A 664 6.73 -4.61 -33.95
CA ASP A 664 6.46 -4.58 -35.40
C ASP A 664 5.95 -3.20 -35.87
N ASP A 665 4.77 -3.14 -36.50
CA ASP A 665 4.11 -1.91 -36.95
C ASP A 665 3.19 -1.28 -35.89
N LYS A 666 3.14 -1.84 -34.67
CA LYS A 666 2.22 -1.46 -33.60
C LYS A 666 2.96 -0.91 -32.37
N ILE A 667 2.22 -0.21 -31.53
CA ILE A 667 2.68 0.23 -30.21
C ILE A 667 1.85 -0.48 -29.16
N VAL A 668 2.50 -1.13 -28.22
CA VAL A 668 1.84 -1.95 -27.18
C VAL A 668 1.95 -1.25 -25.84
N LEU A 669 0.81 -1.05 -25.18
CA LEU A 669 0.71 -0.51 -23.82
C LEU A 669 0.33 -1.63 -22.84
N VAL A 670 1.10 -1.75 -21.76
CA VAL A 670 0.93 -2.80 -20.75
C VAL A 670 0.99 -2.25 -19.33
N GLY A 671 0.19 -2.85 -18.45
CA GLY A 671 0.11 -2.50 -17.05
C GLY A 671 -0.46 -1.11 -16.79
N GLY A 672 -0.09 -0.54 -15.64
CA GLY A 672 -0.55 0.76 -15.18
C GLY A 672 -1.76 0.70 -14.24
N GLY A 673 -1.96 1.79 -13.51
CA GLY A 673 -3.00 1.90 -12.49
C GLY A 673 -2.62 2.83 -11.34
N ALA A 674 -3.57 3.03 -10.43
CA ALA A 674 -3.46 3.96 -9.30
C ALA A 674 -3.91 3.28 -7.99
N VAL A 675 -3.37 3.69 -6.84
CA VAL A 675 -3.93 3.35 -5.52
C VAL A 675 -5.13 4.23 -5.18
N CYS A 676 -5.34 5.31 -5.93
CA CYS A 676 -6.42 6.27 -5.78
C CYS A 676 -6.55 6.73 -4.32
N PHE A 677 -5.44 7.25 -3.79
CA PHE A 677 -5.37 7.80 -2.44
C PHE A 677 -5.76 6.74 -1.37
N SER A 678 -6.76 7.02 -0.54
CA SER A 678 -7.29 6.09 0.48
C SER A 678 -8.55 5.33 0.01
N MET A 679 -8.94 5.45 -1.26
CA MET A 679 -10.25 5.02 -1.76
C MET A 679 -10.26 3.59 -2.32
N GLY A 680 -9.08 3.07 -2.71
CA GLY A 680 -8.89 1.71 -3.22
C GLY A 680 -8.14 1.70 -4.55
N SER A 681 -7.49 0.59 -4.91
CA SER A 681 -6.67 0.55 -6.12
C SER A 681 -7.48 0.34 -7.39
N PHE A 682 -7.16 1.13 -8.42
CA PHE A 682 -7.56 0.91 -9.81
C PHE A 682 -6.40 0.29 -10.60
N TRP A 683 -6.71 -0.73 -11.40
CA TRP A 683 -5.73 -1.39 -12.27
C TRP A 683 -6.23 -1.40 -13.71
N ASN A 684 -5.32 -1.19 -14.66
CA ASN A 684 -5.61 -1.49 -16.06
C ASN A 684 -5.71 -3.00 -16.22
N ALA A 685 -6.94 -3.50 -16.31
CA ALA A 685 -7.21 -4.93 -16.51
C ALA A 685 -6.92 -5.39 -17.96
N LYS A 686 -6.80 -4.44 -18.89
CA LYS A 686 -6.55 -4.71 -20.31
C LYS A 686 -5.18 -4.19 -20.70
N SER A 687 -4.57 -4.86 -21.68
CA SER A 687 -3.44 -4.34 -22.45
C SER A 687 -3.99 -3.71 -23.74
N TYR A 688 -3.20 -2.88 -24.40
CA TYR A 688 -3.66 -2.14 -25.58
C TYR A 688 -2.67 -2.24 -26.71
N SER A 689 -3.15 -2.56 -27.91
CA SER A 689 -2.39 -2.46 -29.14
C SER A 689 -2.86 -1.22 -29.91
N LEU A 690 -1.91 -0.40 -30.34
CA LEU A 690 -2.14 0.87 -31.00
C LEU A 690 -1.59 0.82 -32.42
N ARG A 691 -2.35 1.36 -33.36
CA ARG A 691 -1.92 1.62 -34.73
C ARG A 691 -2.14 3.10 -35.03
N LEU A 692 -1.10 3.77 -35.50
CA LEU A 692 -1.17 5.17 -35.89
C LEU A 692 -1.13 5.26 -37.41
N ASP A 693 -2.26 5.64 -38.02
CA ASP A 693 -2.31 5.93 -39.44
C ASP A 693 -1.95 7.42 -39.64
N TYR A 694 -0.76 7.66 -40.20
CA TYR A 694 -0.22 8.98 -40.49
C TYR A 694 0.37 8.97 -41.91
N GLU A 695 -0.07 9.88 -42.78
CA GLU A 695 0.37 9.94 -44.18
C GLU A 695 1.84 10.36 -44.28
N GLN A 696 2.70 9.43 -44.76
CA GLN A 696 4.04 9.75 -45.23
C GLN A 696 3.98 10.15 -46.71
N GLU A 697 4.31 11.40 -47.04
CA GLU A 697 4.55 11.79 -48.44
C GLU A 697 5.88 11.19 -48.96
N MET A 698 5.77 10.15 -49.81
CA MET A 698 6.68 9.66 -50.89
C MET A 698 8.09 9.09 -50.51
N SER A 699 8.70 8.09 -51.17
CA SER A 699 8.50 7.38 -52.45
C SER A 699 9.22 6.00 -52.51
N SER A 700 8.75 5.17 -53.46
CA SER A 700 9.46 4.13 -54.27
C SER A 700 9.76 2.71 -53.73
N ALA A 701 8.90 1.78 -54.15
CA ALA A 701 9.16 0.62 -55.03
C ALA A 701 9.97 -0.61 -54.55
N SER A 702 9.23 -1.65 -54.10
CA SER A 702 9.21 -3.10 -54.52
C SER A 702 10.51 -3.93 -54.66
N PRO A 703 10.50 -5.30 -54.67
CA PRO A 703 9.37 -6.25 -54.63
C PRO A 703 9.49 -7.44 -53.64
N GLU A 704 8.39 -8.17 -53.55
CA GLU A 704 8.13 -9.45 -52.88
C GLU A 704 9.08 -10.59 -53.28
N GLU A 705 9.27 -11.57 -52.40
CA GLU A 705 9.31 -12.98 -52.82
C GLU A 705 8.89 -13.94 -51.69
N SER A 706 7.86 -14.72 -51.99
CA SER A 706 7.27 -15.78 -51.18
C SER A 706 7.89 -17.14 -51.51
N CYS A 707 8.22 -17.94 -50.51
CA CYS A 707 8.30 -19.41 -50.61
C CYS A 707 8.32 -19.95 -49.16
N GLY A 708 7.41 -20.78 -48.67
CA GLY A 708 7.09 -22.13 -49.15
C GLY A 708 7.36 -23.07 -47.96
N LYS A 709 6.30 -23.51 -47.26
CA LYS A 709 6.37 -24.50 -46.18
C LYS A 709 6.60 -25.88 -46.76
N GLU A 710 7.52 -26.65 -46.19
CA GLU A 710 7.42 -28.11 -46.14
C GLU A 710 7.94 -28.63 -44.79
N ALA A 711 7.12 -29.47 -44.18
CA ALA A 711 7.37 -30.18 -42.93
C ALA A 711 7.88 -31.59 -43.26
N ALA A 712 8.83 -32.09 -42.47
CA ALA A 712 9.16 -33.51 -42.42
C ALA A 712 9.39 -33.92 -40.96
N GLU A 713 8.49 -34.76 -40.46
CA GLU A 713 8.65 -35.54 -39.24
C GLU A 713 9.70 -36.63 -39.44
N MET A 714 10.52 -36.87 -38.43
CA MET A 714 11.33 -38.08 -38.34
C MET A 714 11.40 -38.53 -36.87
N GLN A 715 10.64 -39.58 -36.56
CA GLN A 715 10.76 -40.37 -35.34
C GLN A 715 12.02 -41.23 -35.41
N THR A 716 12.76 -41.35 -34.31
CA THR A 716 13.50 -42.58 -33.96
C THR A 716 13.56 -42.80 -32.45
N ASN A 717 13.16 -44.01 -32.06
CA ASN A 717 13.28 -44.62 -30.74
C ASN A 717 14.75 -44.83 -30.33
N GLY A 718 15.02 -44.83 -29.01
CA GLY A 718 16.28 -45.31 -28.45
C GLY A 718 16.20 -45.50 -26.94
N SER A 719 16.12 -46.76 -26.53
CA SER A 719 15.79 -47.28 -25.20
C SER A 719 16.88 -47.14 -24.14
N GLN A 720 16.44 -47.25 -22.87
CA GLN A 720 17.18 -47.31 -21.61
C GLN A 720 18.22 -48.44 -21.53
N SER A 721 19.27 -48.22 -20.73
CA SER A 721 19.86 -49.29 -19.90
C SER A 721 20.41 -48.75 -18.57
N ILE A 722 20.17 -49.55 -17.53
CA ILE A 722 20.49 -49.37 -16.10
C ILE A 722 21.83 -50.08 -15.83
N VAL A 723 22.68 -49.52 -14.96
CA VAL A 723 23.73 -50.29 -14.27
C VAL A 723 23.84 -49.82 -12.81
N GLU A 724 23.65 -50.75 -11.89
CA GLU A 724 23.84 -50.66 -10.44
C GLU A 724 25.33 -50.70 -10.05
N GLY A 725 25.67 -50.10 -8.89
CA GLY A 725 27.00 -50.21 -8.27
C GLY A 725 27.06 -49.62 -6.86
N SER A 726 26.80 -50.51 -5.89
CA SER A 726 27.12 -50.55 -4.43
C SER A 726 27.87 -49.41 -3.71
N LYS A 727 27.34 -49.08 -2.51
CA LYS A 727 28.01 -48.39 -1.38
C LYS A 727 28.96 -49.33 -0.60
N PRO A 728 29.84 -48.75 0.25
CA PRO A 728 29.78 -49.12 1.66
C PRO A 728 29.75 -47.92 2.63
N GLU A 729 29.37 -48.26 3.85
CA GLU A 729 28.85 -47.44 4.95
C GLU A 729 29.91 -46.64 5.73
N ASN A 730 29.48 -45.55 6.36
CA ASN A 730 29.87 -45.25 7.74
C ASN A 730 28.79 -44.40 8.44
N GLY A 731 28.51 -44.78 9.70
CA GLY A 731 27.26 -44.53 10.42
C GLY A 731 27.01 -43.11 10.91
N SER A 732 25.73 -42.86 11.18
CA SER A 732 25.20 -41.69 11.88
C SER A 732 24.23 -42.21 12.95
N SER A 733 24.67 -42.24 14.20
CA SER A 733 23.82 -42.55 15.35
C SER A 733 22.75 -41.46 15.52
N SER A 734 21.48 -41.83 15.42
CA SER A 734 20.36 -40.95 15.77
C SER A 734 20.43 -40.55 17.26
N PRO A 735 20.05 -39.31 17.62
CA PRO A 735 20.05 -38.86 19.01
C PRO A 735 19.08 -39.69 19.86
N ALA A 736 19.47 -40.01 21.09
CA ALA A 736 18.65 -40.78 22.01
C ALA A 736 17.40 -39.99 22.44
N ILE A 737 16.20 -40.50 22.13
CA ILE A 737 14.93 -39.87 22.46
C ILE A 737 14.63 -40.06 23.95
N LYS A 738 14.45 -38.95 24.68
CA LYS A 738 14.13 -38.97 26.12
C LYS A 738 12.63 -39.21 26.33
N GLN A 739 12.27 -40.20 27.15
CA GLN A 739 10.88 -40.45 27.50
C GLN A 739 10.40 -39.42 28.53
N ILE A 740 9.22 -38.85 28.31
CA ILE A 740 8.58 -37.92 29.26
C ILE A 740 8.14 -38.69 30.50
N GLY A 741 8.48 -38.16 31.67
CA GLY A 741 8.14 -38.75 32.96
C GLY A 741 6.64 -38.77 33.22
N ARG A 742 6.20 -39.79 33.97
CA ARG A 742 4.81 -39.93 34.44
C ARG A 742 4.78 -39.66 35.94
N THR A 743 3.81 -38.87 36.41
CA THR A 743 3.63 -38.56 37.83
C THR A 743 2.15 -38.43 38.16
N THR A 744 1.81 -38.53 39.44
CA THR A 744 0.48 -38.22 39.97
C THR A 744 0.50 -36.85 40.62
N VAL A 745 -0.66 -36.17 40.64
CA VAL A 745 -0.85 -34.86 41.26
C VAL A 745 -2.16 -34.88 42.01
N GLN A 746 -2.11 -34.53 43.29
CA GLN A 746 -3.28 -34.50 44.18
C GLN A 746 -3.68 -33.08 44.59
N THR A 747 -2.72 -32.14 44.60
CA THR A 747 -2.93 -30.78 45.08
C THR A 747 -2.59 -29.74 44.02
N LYS A 748 -3.11 -28.51 44.19
CA LYS A 748 -2.81 -27.38 43.30
C LYS A 748 -1.32 -27.02 43.37
N GLU A 749 -0.73 -27.08 44.55
CA GLU A 749 0.66 -26.72 44.81
C GLU A 749 1.64 -27.67 44.10
N GLU A 750 1.32 -28.97 44.05
CA GLU A 750 2.08 -29.95 43.28
C GLU A 750 2.03 -29.64 41.77
N PHE A 751 0.87 -29.23 41.25
CA PHE A 751 0.75 -28.84 39.84
C PHE A 751 1.48 -27.53 39.55
N ASP A 752 1.36 -26.53 40.43
CA ASP A 752 2.07 -25.25 40.29
C ASP A 752 3.59 -25.46 40.29
N ALA A 753 4.11 -26.40 41.06
CA ALA A 753 5.53 -26.79 41.03
C ALA A 753 5.93 -27.41 39.68
N ILE A 754 5.05 -28.21 39.05
CA ILE A 754 5.27 -28.74 37.70
C ILE A 754 5.27 -27.62 36.66
N VAL A 755 4.32 -26.67 36.76
CA VAL A 755 4.26 -25.50 35.87
C VAL A 755 5.53 -24.66 36.00
N ALA A 756 5.99 -24.42 37.24
CA ALA A 756 7.21 -23.67 37.53
C ALA A 756 8.48 -24.38 37.01
N ALA A 757 8.52 -25.71 37.02
CA ALA A 757 9.65 -26.47 36.48
C ALA A 757 9.78 -26.35 34.95
N GLY A 758 8.72 -25.97 34.23
CA GLY A 758 8.76 -25.67 32.80
C GLY A 758 9.12 -26.87 31.90
N GLN A 759 8.91 -28.10 32.38
CA GLN A 759 9.16 -29.34 31.65
C GLN A 759 7.85 -30.08 31.38
N PRO A 760 7.69 -30.74 30.22
CA PRO A 760 6.50 -31.54 29.93
C PRO A 760 6.46 -32.78 30.84
N VAL A 761 5.27 -33.09 31.35
CA VAL A 761 5.02 -34.22 32.25
C VAL A 761 3.68 -34.84 31.92
N ILE A 762 3.59 -36.17 31.96
CA ILE A 762 2.33 -36.90 31.86
C ILE A 762 1.76 -37.09 33.27
N LEU A 763 0.57 -36.55 33.50
CA LEU A 763 -0.18 -36.71 34.73
C LEU A 763 -1.10 -37.92 34.62
N THR A 764 -1.01 -38.83 35.59
CA THR A 764 -1.82 -40.05 35.65
C THR A 764 -2.80 -40.00 36.81
N ASP A 765 -3.80 -40.90 36.76
CA ASP A 765 -4.77 -41.11 37.84
C ASP A 765 -5.60 -39.86 38.18
N LEU A 766 -5.76 -38.96 37.20
CA LEU A 766 -6.60 -37.79 37.29
C LEU A 766 -8.04 -38.12 36.87
N ASP A 767 -9.00 -37.64 37.66
CA ASP A 767 -10.42 -37.74 37.33
C ASP A 767 -10.83 -36.62 36.37
N ILE A 768 -10.69 -36.89 35.07
CA ILE A 768 -11.12 -35.96 34.00
C ILE A 768 -12.61 -36.08 33.63
N GLY A 769 -13.39 -36.81 34.43
CA GLY A 769 -14.82 -37.05 34.23
C GLY A 769 -15.16 -38.32 33.43
N PRO A 770 -16.46 -38.66 33.31
CA PRO A 770 -16.91 -39.88 32.64
C PRO A 770 -16.67 -39.88 31.11
N CYS A 771 -16.11 -38.80 30.54
CA CYS A 771 -15.80 -38.72 29.10
C CYS A 771 -14.93 -39.86 28.59
N VAL A 772 -14.03 -40.42 29.42
CA VAL A 772 -13.12 -41.51 29.04
C VAL A 772 -13.88 -42.76 28.64
N ASP A 773 -14.97 -43.06 29.34
CA ASP A 773 -15.83 -44.21 29.04
C ASP A 773 -16.92 -43.85 28.03
N LEU A 774 -17.50 -42.65 28.14
CA LEU A 774 -18.68 -42.26 27.38
C LEU A 774 -18.39 -41.89 25.94
N TRP A 775 -17.28 -41.23 25.61
CA TRP A 775 -17.07 -40.60 24.29
C TRP A 775 -16.68 -41.60 23.18
N THR A 776 -17.55 -42.59 22.95
CA THR A 776 -17.55 -43.44 21.77
C THR A 776 -18.01 -42.65 20.53
N PRO A 777 -17.68 -43.09 19.30
CA PRO A 777 -18.21 -42.48 18.07
C PRO A 777 -19.74 -42.33 18.09
N ASP A 778 -20.46 -43.36 18.51
CA ASP A 778 -21.93 -43.37 18.60
C ASP A 778 -22.44 -42.37 19.65
N TYR A 779 -21.77 -42.30 20.80
CA TYR A 779 -22.13 -41.35 21.85
C TYR A 779 -21.92 -39.91 21.39
N LEU A 780 -20.75 -39.61 20.81
CA LEU A 780 -20.45 -38.29 20.25
C LEU A 780 -21.47 -37.89 19.19
N LEU A 781 -21.84 -38.82 18.30
CA LEU A 781 -22.87 -38.60 17.28
C LEU A 781 -24.23 -38.24 17.91
N SER A 782 -24.64 -38.98 18.95
CA SER A 782 -25.91 -38.77 19.65
C SER A 782 -25.97 -37.43 20.40
N ARG A 783 -24.85 -36.98 20.98
CA ARG A 783 -24.78 -35.76 21.82
C ARG A 783 -24.54 -34.49 21.01
N ILE A 784 -23.75 -34.56 19.95
CA ILE A 784 -23.44 -33.40 19.08
C ILE A 784 -24.53 -33.22 18.02
N GLY A 785 -25.12 -34.32 17.55
CA GLY A 785 -26.08 -34.36 16.45
C GLY A 785 -25.40 -34.56 15.10
N ALA A 786 -25.91 -35.51 14.31
CA ALA A 786 -25.36 -35.87 13.00
C ALA A 786 -25.30 -34.67 12.03
N ASP A 787 -26.34 -33.83 12.02
CA ASP A 787 -26.48 -32.70 11.09
C ASP A 787 -25.71 -31.44 11.50
N ARG A 788 -24.96 -31.47 12.62
CA ARG A 788 -24.21 -30.29 13.06
C ARG A 788 -23.07 -30.00 12.08
N PRO A 789 -22.99 -28.80 11.49
CA PRO A 789 -21.90 -28.46 10.59
C PRO A 789 -20.58 -28.28 11.36
N VAL A 790 -19.52 -28.90 10.87
CA VAL A 790 -18.15 -28.80 11.39
C VAL A 790 -17.15 -28.46 10.28
N ILE A 791 -16.00 -27.91 10.68
CA ILE A 791 -14.87 -27.64 9.78
C ILE A 791 -13.78 -28.65 10.12
N VAL A 792 -13.28 -29.35 9.11
CA VAL A 792 -12.21 -30.34 9.25
C VAL A 792 -11.05 -30.00 8.33
N HIS A 793 -9.83 -30.32 8.74
CA HIS A 793 -8.70 -30.41 7.83
C HIS A 793 -8.74 -31.78 7.17
N SER A 794 -8.81 -31.81 5.84
CA SER A 794 -8.74 -33.03 5.04
C SER A 794 -7.40 -33.08 4.31
N CYS A 795 -6.66 -34.17 4.52
CA CYS A 795 -5.34 -34.39 3.94
C CYS A 795 -5.36 -35.69 3.13
N PRO A 796 -4.82 -35.72 1.90
CA PRO A 796 -4.69 -36.95 1.12
C PRO A 796 -3.48 -37.81 1.55
N THR A 797 -2.65 -37.30 2.46
CA THR A 797 -1.50 -38.01 3.02
C THR A 797 -1.60 -38.13 4.54
N SER A 798 -0.82 -39.06 5.12
CA SER A 798 -0.79 -39.34 6.56
C SER A 798 -0.17 -38.23 7.42
N ARG A 799 0.19 -37.08 6.82
CA ARG A 799 0.81 -35.93 7.50
C ARG A 799 0.38 -34.62 6.90
N MET A 800 -0.02 -33.67 7.74
CA MET A 800 -0.29 -32.29 7.34
C MET A 800 0.97 -31.42 7.45
N THR A 801 1.18 -30.53 6.48
CA THR A 801 2.26 -29.54 6.50
C THR A 801 1.80 -28.19 5.94
N PHE A 802 2.25 -27.10 6.57
CA PHE A 802 2.06 -25.74 6.06
C PHE A 802 3.07 -25.36 4.98
N GLN A 803 4.17 -26.10 4.83
CA GLN A 803 5.21 -25.80 3.84
C GLN A 803 4.69 -25.93 2.41
N THR A 804 4.03 -27.04 2.10
CA THR A 804 3.37 -27.28 0.81
C THR A 804 1.86 -27.06 0.87
N LYS A 805 1.31 -26.80 2.07
CA LYS A 805 -0.13 -26.66 2.35
C LYS A 805 -0.93 -27.81 1.75
N ASN A 806 -0.57 -29.03 2.11
CA ASN A 806 -1.10 -30.27 1.53
C ASN A 806 -2.48 -30.70 2.06
N PHE A 807 -3.19 -29.82 2.77
CA PHE A 807 -4.51 -30.11 3.32
C PHE A 807 -5.51 -29.00 2.98
N SER A 808 -6.79 -29.35 2.95
CA SER A 808 -7.90 -28.43 2.65
C SER A 808 -8.85 -28.29 3.82
N TYR A 809 -9.59 -27.17 3.87
CA TYR A 809 -10.66 -26.96 4.84
C TYR A 809 -11.98 -27.47 4.26
N LEU A 810 -12.50 -28.56 4.81
CA LEU A 810 -13.78 -29.14 4.39
C LEU A 810 -14.85 -28.81 5.43
N LYS A 811 -15.97 -28.25 4.97
CA LYS A 811 -17.18 -28.10 5.79
C LYS A 811 -18.09 -29.28 5.52
N GLN A 812 -18.39 -30.07 6.56
CA GLN A 812 -19.26 -31.23 6.47
C GLN A 812 -20.09 -31.41 7.73
N ASN A 813 -21.10 -32.28 7.67
CA ASN A 813 -21.89 -32.62 8.83
C ASN A 813 -21.07 -33.51 9.79
N PHE A 814 -21.32 -33.38 11.08
CA PHE A 814 -20.56 -34.11 12.10
C PHE A 814 -20.71 -35.63 11.95
N GLY A 815 -21.88 -36.11 11.50
CA GLY A 815 -22.10 -37.53 11.23
C GLY A 815 -21.23 -38.08 10.11
N ASP A 816 -21.10 -37.34 9.00
CA ASP A 816 -20.22 -37.71 7.90
C ASP A 816 -18.75 -37.71 8.36
N PHE A 817 -18.35 -36.68 9.13
CA PHE A 817 -17.01 -36.62 9.71
C PHE A 817 -16.67 -37.82 10.60
N ILE A 818 -17.56 -38.20 11.52
CA ILE A 818 -17.32 -39.35 12.40
C ILE A 818 -17.26 -40.65 11.61
N LYS A 819 -18.13 -40.82 10.61
CA LYS A 819 -18.10 -41.96 9.71
C LYS A 819 -16.77 -42.05 8.96
N ASP A 820 -16.32 -40.95 8.36
CA ASP A 820 -15.10 -40.91 7.55
C ASP A 820 -13.85 -41.13 8.41
N VAL A 821 -13.77 -40.52 9.59
CA VAL A 821 -12.65 -40.73 10.53
C VAL A 821 -12.60 -42.18 11.00
N THR A 822 -13.75 -42.78 11.34
CA THR A 822 -13.82 -44.18 11.77
C THR A 822 -13.50 -45.15 10.63
N ALA A 823 -13.69 -44.74 9.37
CA ALA A 823 -13.28 -45.48 8.18
C ALA A 823 -11.79 -45.31 7.81
N GLY A 824 -10.98 -44.67 8.67
CA GLY A 824 -9.56 -44.44 8.42
C GLY A 824 -9.25 -43.18 7.61
N GLY A 825 -10.21 -42.28 7.45
CA GLY A 825 -10.03 -41.00 6.77
C GLY A 825 -9.02 -40.10 7.48
N GLN A 826 -8.09 -39.54 6.72
CA GLN A 826 -7.03 -38.63 7.20
C GLN A 826 -7.58 -37.21 7.47
N LEU A 827 -8.49 -37.14 8.44
CA LEU A 827 -9.21 -35.93 8.81
C LEU A 827 -8.86 -35.48 10.22
N TYR A 828 -8.90 -34.17 10.45
CA TYR A 828 -8.68 -33.56 11.76
C TYR A 828 -9.73 -32.48 12.04
N LEU A 829 -10.43 -32.57 13.17
CA LEU A 829 -11.44 -31.58 13.56
C LEU A 829 -10.80 -30.23 13.90
N ARG A 830 -11.22 -29.18 13.22
CA ARG A 830 -10.87 -27.80 13.56
C ARG A 830 -11.97 -27.20 14.44
N SER A 831 -11.82 -27.32 15.76
CA SER A 831 -12.71 -26.61 16.69
C SER A 831 -12.58 -25.10 16.55
N VAL A 832 -13.71 -24.45 16.36
CA VAL A 832 -13.86 -22.99 16.31
C VAL A 832 -15.08 -22.60 17.12
N ALA A 833 -15.13 -21.35 17.61
CA ALA A 833 -16.28 -20.87 18.34
C ALA A 833 -17.54 -20.94 17.47
N SER A 834 -18.61 -21.50 18.05
CA SER A 834 -19.94 -21.63 17.47
C SER A 834 -20.56 -20.27 17.13
N THR A 835 -20.17 -19.23 17.88
CA THR A 835 -20.59 -17.84 17.67
C THR A 835 -19.37 -16.97 17.38
N GLN A 836 -19.38 -16.29 16.23
CA GLN A 836 -18.33 -15.36 15.78
C GLN A 836 -16.90 -15.96 15.87
N PRO A 837 -16.57 -17.00 15.08
CA PRO A 837 -15.27 -17.71 15.13
C PRO A 837 -14.03 -16.85 14.83
N ALA A 838 -14.21 -15.64 14.28
CA ALA A 838 -13.15 -14.65 14.06
C ALA A 838 -12.93 -13.69 15.25
N LYS A 839 -13.73 -13.82 16.32
CA LYS A 839 -13.72 -12.92 17.49
C LYS A 839 -13.52 -13.64 18.81
N HIS A 840 -14.01 -14.87 18.95
CA HIS A 840 -13.99 -15.60 20.22
C HIS A 840 -13.17 -16.90 20.13
N PRO A 841 -12.35 -17.21 21.17
CA PRO A 841 -11.70 -18.51 21.28
C PRO A 841 -12.76 -19.61 21.46
N THR A 842 -12.46 -20.82 20.98
CA THR A 842 -13.33 -21.97 21.19
C THR A 842 -13.32 -22.41 22.65
N GLN A 843 -14.48 -22.73 23.19
CA GLN A 843 -14.67 -23.20 24.56
C GLN A 843 -15.61 -24.40 24.53
N LEU A 844 -15.15 -25.57 25.01
CA LEU A 844 -15.93 -26.81 25.04
C LEU A 844 -17.33 -26.60 25.65
N SER A 845 -17.41 -25.85 26.75
CA SER A 845 -18.67 -25.54 27.46
C SER A 845 -19.67 -24.71 26.66
N LYS A 846 -19.20 -23.86 25.74
CA LYS A 846 -20.06 -23.03 24.89
C LYS A 846 -20.36 -23.68 23.56
N ASP A 847 -19.37 -24.33 22.98
CA ASP A 847 -19.43 -24.86 21.63
C ASP A 847 -20.04 -26.26 21.60
N PHE A 848 -19.77 -27.08 22.62
CA PHE A 848 -20.28 -28.45 22.78
C PHE A 848 -20.86 -28.65 24.19
N PRO A 849 -21.89 -27.86 24.60
CA PRO A 849 -22.42 -27.88 25.97
C PRO A 849 -22.93 -29.26 26.40
N SER A 850 -23.43 -30.06 25.45
CA SER A 850 -23.89 -31.43 25.70
C SER A 850 -22.74 -32.42 26.00
N LEU A 851 -21.49 -32.11 25.64
CA LEU A 851 -20.34 -32.94 26.00
C LEU A 851 -19.59 -32.38 27.21
N ALA A 852 -19.67 -31.06 27.41
CA ALA A 852 -18.97 -30.38 28.50
C ALA A 852 -19.37 -30.87 29.90
N THR A 853 -20.55 -31.49 30.05
CA THR A 853 -20.97 -32.12 31.31
C THR A 853 -20.18 -33.37 31.66
N ASP A 854 -19.54 -34.00 30.68
CA ASP A 854 -18.87 -35.29 30.84
C ASP A 854 -17.36 -35.11 31.08
N PHE A 855 -16.82 -33.92 30.81
CA PHE A 855 -15.42 -33.57 30.97
C PHE A 855 -15.25 -32.58 32.12
N ARG A 856 -14.32 -32.84 33.03
CA ARG A 856 -13.92 -31.91 34.08
C ARG A 856 -12.41 -31.84 34.18
N LEU A 857 -11.89 -30.67 34.57
CA LEU A 857 -10.52 -30.55 35.05
C LEU A 857 -10.53 -30.81 36.57
N PRO A 858 -9.65 -31.68 37.09
CA PRO A 858 -9.52 -31.89 38.54
C PRO A 858 -9.14 -30.60 39.27
N ASP A 859 -9.51 -30.48 40.54
CA ASP A 859 -9.22 -29.28 41.37
C ASP A 859 -7.71 -28.98 41.49
N ALA A 860 -6.88 -30.02 41.42
CA ALA A 860 -5.42 -29.89 41.36
C ALA A 860 -4.93 -29.07 40.15
N LEU A 861 -5.72 -28.98 39.07
CA LEU A 861 -5.43 -28.20 37.86
C LEU A 861 -6.22 -26.89 37.83
N SER A 862 -6.71 -26.39 38.97
CA SER A 862 -7.49 -25.15 39.07
C SER A 862 -6.83 -23.94 38.40
N ALA A 863 -5.50 -23.83 38.44
CA ALA A 863 -4.75 -22.78 37.74
C ALA A 863 -5.01 -22.75 36.22
N VAL A 864 -5.26 -23.92 35.61
CA VAL A 864 -5.63 -24.03 34.18
C VAL A 864 -7.00 -23.40 33.93
N ALA A 865 -7.96 -23.63 34.83
CA ALA A 865 -9.32 -23.11 34.71
C ALA A 865 -9.39 -21.59 34.97
N GLU A 866 -8.63 -21.09 35.95
CA GLU A 866 -8.55 -19.67 36.30
C GLU A 866 -7.96 -18.82 35.16
N GLY A 867 -6.92 -19.32 34.50
CA GLY A 867 -6.26 -18.65 33.37
C GLY A 867 -6.82 -19.00 31.99
N ALA A 868 -7.92 -19.76 31.90
CA ALA A 868 -8.34 -20.43 30.68
C ALA A 868 -8.59 -19.45 29.51
N HIS A 869 -7.92 -19.71 28.38
CA HIS A 869 -8.08 -18.97 27.14
C HIS A 869 -8.99 -19.73 26.16
N SER A 870 -8.75 -21.03 25.96
CA SER A 870 -9.55 -21.85 25.04
C SER A 870 -9.54 -23.33 25.43
N SER A 871 -10.58 -24.07 25.04
CA SER A 871 -10.66 -25.54 25.23
C SER A 871 -11.14 -26.29 23.97
N PRO A 872 -10.32 -26.34 22.90
CA PRO A 872 -10.64 -27.10 21.68
C PRO A 872 -10.91 -28.60 21.91
N LEU A 873 -11.97 -29.12 21.27
CA LEU A 873 -12.20 -30.55 21.09
C LEU A 873 -11.35 -31.07 19.93
N ARG A 874 -10.48 -32.05 20.17
CA ARG A 874 -9.61 -32.64 19.14
C ARG A 874 -10.13 -34.03 18.79
N ILE A 875 -10.54 -34.21 17.53
CA ILE A 875 -10.88 -35.52 16.95
C ILE A 875 -10.04 -35.69 15.70
N SER A 876 -9.31 -36.79 15.58
CA SER A 876 -8.45 -37.05 14.44
C SER A 876 -8.50 -38.51 14.00
N GLY A 877 -8.48 -38.73 12.69
CA GLY A 877 -8.15 -40.02 12.07
C GLY A 877 -6.63 -40.27 12.05
N PRO A 878 -6.12 -41.20 11.22
CA PRO A 878 -4.70 -41.57 11.15
C PRO A 878 -3.86 -40.52 10.41
N VAL A 879 -3.79 -39.29 10.94
CA VAL A 879 -3.07 -38.16 10.36
C VAL A 879 -2.19 -37.43 11.39
N THR A 880 -0.94 -37.19 11.01
CA THR A 880 0.08 -36.50 11.82
C THR A 880 -0.01 -35.00 11.61
N LEU A 881 0.00 -34.22 12.70
CA LEU A 881 0.05 -32.76 12.61
C LEU A 881 1.46 -32.24 12.30
N TRP A 882 1.57 -31.06 11.71
CA TRP A 882 2.86 -30.40 11.53
C TRP A 882 3.51 -30.10 12.88
N LEU A 883 4.85 -30.01 12.89
CA LEU A 883 5.61 -29.56 14.05
C LEU A 883 5.36 -28.06 14.28
N HIS A 884 4.89 -27.69 15.47
CA HIS A 884 4.60 -26.30 15.85
C HIS A 884 4.93 -26.06 17.32
N TYR A 885 5.02 -24.80 17.72
CA TYR A 885 5.01 -24.43 19.14
C TYR A 885 3.78 -23.58 19.45
N ASP A 886 3.32 -23.64 20.69
CA ASP A 886 2.25 -22.79 21.21
C ASP A 886 2.84 -21.78 22.19
N VAL A 887 2.34 -20.54 22.16
CA VAL A 887 2.79 -19.47 23.06
C VAL A 887 2.17 -19.63 24.45
N LEU A 888 0.95 -20.16 24.51
CA LEU A 888 0.27 -20.46 25.77
C LEU A 888 0.63 -21.86 26.26
N ALA A 889 0.73 -22.01 27.58
CA ALA A 889 0.77 -23.32 28.23
C ALA A 889 -0.54 -24.08 27.92
N ASN A 890 -0.44 -25.41 27.79
CA ASN A 890 -1.61 -26.24 27.57
C ASN A 890 -1.54 -27.61 28.23
N VAL A 891 -2.73 -28.16 28.51
CA VAL A 891 -2.91 -29.53 28.98
C VAL A 891 -3.72 -30.30 27.95
N LEU A 892 -3.12 -31.34 27.41
CA LEU A 892 -3.77 -32.23 26.45
C LEU A 892 -4.32 -33.46 27.19
N CYS A 893 -5.62 -33.48 27.40
CA CYS A 893 -6.34 -34.58 28.04
C CYS A 893 -6.74 -35.62 26.99
N GLN A 894 -6.11 -36.78 27.01
CA GLN A 894 -6.41 -37.87 26.08
C GLN A 894 -7.63 -38.66 26.58
N ILE A 895 -8.69 -38.69 25.77
CA ILE A 895 -9.98 -39.27 26.18
C ILE A 895 -10.18 -40.64 25.54
N ARG A 896 -9.89 -40.77 24.24
CA ARG A 896 -10.03 -42.04 23.50
C ARG A 896 -8.90 -42.23 22.50
N GLY A 897 -8.49 -43.49 22.36
CA GLY A 897 -7.39 -43.94 21.52
C GLY A 897 -6.04 -43.60 22.12
N ALA A 898 -4.97 -44.06 21.46
CA ALA A 898 -3.59 -43.76 21.84
C ALA A 898 -2.97 -42.71 20.91
N LYS A 899 -2.12 -41.84 21.48
CA LYS A 899 -1.42 -40.79 20.73
C LYS A 899 0.02 -40.68 21.19
N ARG A 900 0.92 -40.56 20.22
CA ARG A 900 2.33 -40.28 20.44
C ARG A 900 2.61 -38.82 20.11
N LEU A 901 3.32 -38.14 21.01
CA LEU A 901 3.81 -36.80 20.77
C LEU A 901 5.33 -36.80 20.79
N ARG A 902 5.92 -36.08 19.84
CA ARG A 902 7.35 -35.75 19.84
C ARG A 902 7.47 -34.27 20.17
N LEU A 903 8.20 -33.97 21.24
CA LEU A 903 8.38 -32.62 21.76
C LEU A 903 9.87 -32.25 21.79
N TYR A 904 10.16 -30.96 21.71
CA TYR A 904 11.50 -30.41 21.80
C TYR A 904 11.48 -29.20 22.74
N PRO A 905 12.49 -29.05 23.61
CA PRO A 905 12.60 -27.89 24.48
C PRO A 905 12.76 -26.59 23.66
N PRO A 906 12.36 -25.42 24.19
CA PRO A 906 12.51 -24.13 23.49
C PRO A 906 13.94 -23.84 23.01
N GLY A 907 14.97 -24.34 23.71
CA GLY A 907 16.37 -24.21 23.32
C GLY A 907 16.72 -24.85 21.97
N ASP A 908 15.93 -25.80 21.49
CA ASP A 908 16.15 -26.46 20.19
C ASP A 908 15.58 -25.66 19.01
N VAL A 909 14.93 -24.51 19.23
CA VAL A 909 14.22 -23.75 18.17
C VAL A 909 15.08 -23.46 16.95
N ALA A 910 16.38 -23.20 17.14
CA ALA A 910 17.33 -22.96 16.05
C ALA A 910 17.60 -24.19 15.17
N LEU A 911 17.39 -25.41 15.70
CA LEU A 911 17.60 -26.70 15.03
C LEU A 911 16.35 -27.16 14.26
N LEU A 912 15.20 -26.54 14.52
CA LEU A 912 13.90 -26.97 14.01
C LEU A 912 13.43 -26.18 12.77
N ALA A 913 14.27 -25.29 12.22
CA ALA A 913 14.03 -24.54 10.97
C ALA A 913 12.64 -23.86 10.88
N TYR A 914 12.29 -23.09 11.91
CA TYR A 914 11.14 -22.19 11.86
C TYR A 914 11.40 -21.00 10.93
N PRO A 915 10.51 -20.72 9.95
CA PRO A 915 10.57 -19.47 9.19
C PRO A 915 10.39 -18.25 10.11
N PRO A 916 10.99 -17.09 9.79
CA PRO A 916 10.83 -15.88 10.58
C PRO A 916 9.36 -15.49 10.80
N GLY A 917 8.93 -15.45 12.07
CA GLY A 917 7.55 -15.11 12.46
C GLY A 917 6.50 -16.20 12.20
N ALA A 918 6.91 -17.44 11.93
CA ALA A 918 6.02 -18.58 11.81
C ALA A 918 6.10 -19.47 13.05
N SER A 919 4.94 -19.95 13.53
CA SER A 919 4.85 -20.89 14.66
C SER A 919 4.91 -22.36 14.23
N SER A 920 5.12 -22.64 12.94
CA SER A 920 5.20 -23.99 12.37
C SER A 920 6.54 -24.20 11.66
N SER A 921 7.12 -25.38 11.86
CA SER A 921 8.41 -25.78 11.31
C SER A 921 8.28 -26.39 9.91
N ASN A 922 9.33 -26.24 9.11
CA ASN A 922 9.45 -26.89 7.80
C ASN A 922 10.08 -28.30 7.87
N ILE A 923 10.39 -28.82 9.06
CA ILE A 923 11.04 -30.13 9.22
C ILE A 923 9.99 -31.22 9.47
N ASP A 924 10.18 -32.36 8.80
CA ASP A 924 9.57 -33.61 9.21
C ASP A 924 10.46 -34.34 10.20
N VAL A 925 10.06 -34.36 11.47
CA VAL A 925 10.81 -35.07 12.50
C VAL A 925 10.58 -36.57 12.48
N TYR A 926 9.64 -37.07 11.65
CA TYR A 926 9.37 -38.49 11.45
C TYR A 926 9.81 -39.00 10.09
N ALA A 927 10.33 -38.15 9.20
CA ALA A 927 10.78 -38.58 7.88
C ALA A 927 11.99 -39.53 7.97
N PRO A 928 12.07 -40.52 7.07
CA PRO A 928 13.28 -41.30 6.86
C PRO A 928 14.51 -40.42 6.60
N ALA A 929 15.69 -40.89 7.00
CA ALA A 929 16.93 -40.11 6.92
C ALA A 929 17.28 -39.69 5.48
N ASP A 930 16.92 -40.49 4.49
CA ASP A 930 17.13 -40.25 3.05
C ASP A 930 16.22 -39.16 2.46
N GLU A 931 15.06 -38.90 3.07
CA GLU A 931 14.15 -37.80 2.69
C GLU A 931 14.57 -36.44 3.28
N LEU A 932 15.41 -36.45 4.32
CA LEU A 932 15.95 -35.24 4.94
C LEU A 932 17.16 -34.71 4.17
N SER A 933 17.31 -33.40 4.06
CA SER A 933 18.56 -32.80 3.56
C SER A 933 19.72 -33.08 4.53
N PRO A 934 20.98 -33.08 4.05
CA PRO A 934 22.15 -33.22 4.93
C PRO A 934 22.16 -32.23 6.11
N ALA A 935 21.74 -30.99 5.86
CA ALA A 935 21.64 -29.95 6.90
C ALA A 935 20.56 -30.28 7.95
N GLN A 936 19.38 -30.73 7.51
CA GLN A 936 18.31 -31.14 8.44
C GLN A 936 18.71 -32.35 9.29
N ARG A 937 19.39 -33.34 8.69
CA ARG A 937 19.93 -34.47 9.45
C ARG A 937 20.92 -34.02 10.52
N ALA A 938 21.85 -33.14 10.17
CA ALA A 938 22.85 -32.63 11.11
C ALA A 938 22.25 -31.77 12.23
N ALA A 939 21.21 -30.98 11.93
CA ALA A 939 20.49 -30.20 12.93
C ALA A 939 19.67 -31.09 13.87
N LEU A 940 18.92 -32.05 13.33
CA LEU A 940 18.14 -32.99 14.14
C LEU A 940 19.02 -33.89 15.00
N ALA A 941 20.24 -34.24 14.55
CA ALA A 941 21.20 -35.00 15.35
C ALA A 941 21.67 -34.26 16.62
N GLN A 942 21.57 -32.93 16.63
CA GLN A 942 21.92 -32.08 17.78
C GLN A 942 20.70 -31.71 18.64
N ALA A 943 19.49 -32.05 18.20
CA ALA A 943 18.27 -31.74 18.94
C ALA A 943 18.07 -32.72 20.11
N HIS A 944 17.24 -32.32 21.06
CA HIS A 944 16.91 -33.03 22.30
C HIS A 944 15.46 -33.52 22.29
N PRO A 945 15.11 -34.50 21.43
CA PRO A 945 13.74 -34.98 21.29
C PRO A 945 13.26 -35.67 22.58
N HIS A 946 12.05 -35.30 22.99
CA HIS A 946 11.28 -35.92 24.03
C HIS A 946 10.06 -36.64 23.42
N GLU A 947 9.68 -37.79 23.97
CA GLU A 947 8.51 -38.53 23.50
C GLU A 947 7.53 -38.79 24.64
N ALA A 948 6.24 -38.51 24.37
CA ALA A 948 5.13 -38.82 25.25
C ALA A 948 4.19 -39.80 24.56
N PHE A 949 3.80 -40.86 25.27
CA PHE A 949 2.77 -41.80 24.84
C PHE A 949 1.56 -41.65 25.76
N LEU A 950 0.44 -41.17 25.21
CA LEU A 950 -0.78 -40.88 25.95
C LEU A 950 -1.82 -41.98 25.74
N ARG A 951 -2.31 -42.51 26.85
CA ARG A 951 -3.42 -43.46 26.93
C ARG A 951 -4.71 -42.74 27.36
N PRO A 952 -5.90 -43.34 27.15
CA PRO A 952 -7.15 -42.81 27.71
C PRO A 952 -7.01 -42.52 29.20
N GLY A 953 -7.35 -41.29 29.62
CA GLY A 953 -7.20 -40.80 30.99
C GLY A 953 -5.90 -40.02 31.27
N ASP A 954 -4.87 -40.13 30.42
CA ASP A 954 -3.62 -39.39 30.60
C ASP A 954 -3.81 -37.90 30.27
N VAL A 955 -3.16 -37.03 31.04
CA VAL A 955 -3.10 -35.58 30.78
C VAL A 955 -1.64 -35.16 30.58
N LEU A 956 -1.30 -34.66 29.40
CA LEU A 956 0.04 -34.13 29.12
C LEU A 956 0.09 -32.63 29.37
N PHE A 957 0.94 -32.19 30.30
CA PHE A 957 1.30 -30.78 30.41
C PHE A 957 2.34 -30.43 29.33
N ILE A 958 2.05 -29.41 28.53
CA ILE A 958 2.95 -28.83 27.53
C ILE A 958 3.26 -27.39 27.95
N PRO A 959 4.50 -27.09 28.37
CA PRO A 959 4.88 -25.73 28.74
C PRO A 959 4.94 -24.78 27.52
N PRO A 960 4.91 -23.45 27.74
CA PRO A 960 5.04 -22.47 26.66
C PRO A 960 6.26 -22.71 25.77
N ALA A 961 6.11 -22.45 24.47
CA ALA A 961 7.16 -22.54 23.45
C ALA A 961 7.79 -23.92 23.23
N TRP A 962 7.27 -24.99 23.85
CA TRP A 962 7.71 -26.35 23.51
C TRP A 962 7.19 -26.75 22.13
N SER A 963 8.11 -26.97 21.20
CA SER A 963 7.81 -27.45 19.86
C SER A 963 7.31 -28.89 19.93
N HIS A 964 6.15 -29.19 19.33
CA HIS A 964 5.55 -30.51 19.38
C HIS A 964 4.79 -30.88 18.11
N THR A 965 4.71 -32.18 17.85
CA THR A 965 3.87 -32.79 16.81
C THR A 965 3.19 -34.01 17.41
N ALA A 966 1.96 -34.28 16.95
CA ALA A 966 1.17 -35.41 17.39
C ALA A 966 0.94 -36.38 16.24
N ARG A 967 1.23 -37.64 16.50
CA ARG A 967 0.94 -38.78 15.63
C ARG A 967 -0.02 -39.73 16.37
N PRO A 968 -1.22 -39.98 15.85
CA PRO A 968 -2.11 -40.99 16.40
C PRO A 968 -1.53 -42.39 16.15
N ASP A 969 -1.59 -43.27 17.16
CA ASP A 969 -1.14 -44.67 17.04
C ASP A 969 -2.32 -45.64 16.81
N GLU A 970 -3.56 -45.15 16.90
CA GLU A 970 -4.80 -45.86 16.57
C GLU A 970 -5.63 -45.08 15.52
N ASP A 971 -6.62 -45.74 14.90
CA ASP A 971 -7.41 -45.18 13.79
C ASP A 971 -8.16 -43.90 14.17
N VAL A 972 -8.66 -43.78 15.41
CA VAL A 972 -9.39 -42.59 15.88
C VAL A 972 -8.88 -42.16 17.25
N SER A 973 -8.51 -40.88 17.37
CA SER A 973 -8.14 -40.28 18.65
C SER A 973 -9.05 -39.11 19.00
N VAL A 974 -9.51 -39.09 20.26
CA VAL A 974 -10.31 -38.01 20.84
C VAL A 974 -9.59 -37.45 22.06
N ALA A 975 -9.46 -36.13 22.13
CA ALA A 975 -8.83 -35.40 23.23
C ALA A 975 -9.48 -34.03 23.43
N VAL A 976 -9.33 -33.46 24.62
CA VAL A 976 -9.60 -32.04 24.87
C VAL A 976 -8.26 -31.39 25.15
N ASN A 977 -7.95 -30.29 24.45
CA ASN A 977 -6.76 -29.51 24.74
C ASN A 977 -7.19 -28.20 25.41
N VAL A 978 -6.65 -27.87 26.59
CA VAL A 978 -7.00 -26.65 27.32
C VAL A 978 -5.79 -25.73 27.40
N PHE A 979 -5.93 -24.53 26.85
CA PHE A 979 -4.90 -23.49 26.82
C PHE A 979 -5.19 -22.43 27.86
N TRP A 980 -4.18 -21.98 28.60
CA TRP A 980 -4.32 -20.92 29.59
C TRP A 980 -3.13 -19.96 29.59
N ARG A 981 -3.34 -18.77 30.15
CA ARG A 981 -2.29 -17.78 30.35
C ARG A 981 -1.61 -18.05 31.69
N ASN A 982 -0.35 -18.48 31.64
CA ASN A 982 0.46 -18.80 32.81
C ASN A 982 1.54 -17.75 33.12
N LEU A 983 1.67 -16.72 32.29
CA LEU A 983 2.57 -15.58 32.48
C LEU A 983 1.77 -14.32 32.84
N GLU A 984 2.46 -13.29 33.35
CA GLU A 984 1.86 -11.99 33.59
C GLU A 984 1.26 -11.41 32.29
N LYS A 985 0.19 -10.62 32.43
CA LYS A 985 -0.60 -10.13 31.30
C LYS A 985 0.23 -9.25 30.36
N GLU A 986 1.19 -8.52 30.91
CA GLU A 986 2.09 -7.57 30.26
C GLU A 986 3.10 -8.26 29.33
N VAL A 987 3.40 -9.54 29.58
CA VAL A 987 4.29 -10.34 28.72
C VAL A 987 3.64 -10.64 27.37
N TYR A 988 2.31 -10.80 27.34
CA TYR A 988 1.57 -11.08 26.11
C TYR A 988 1.35 -9.82 25.28
N ALA A 989 1.42 -9.95 23.95
CA ALA A 989 1.22 -8.83 23.05
C ALA A 989 -0.22 -8.27 23.10
N ALA A 990 -0.35 -6.96 23.28
CA ALA A 990 -1.65 -6.29 23.33
C ALA A 990 -2.41 -6.39 22.00
N GLY A 991 -3.68 -6.81 22.04
CA GLY A 991 -4.55 -6.90 20.87
C GLY A 991 -5.38 -8.17 20.86
N ARG A 992 -5.97 -8.49 19.71
CA ARG A 992 -6.82 -9.68 19.55
C ARG A 992 -5.95 -10.90 19.27
N ASP A 993 -6.11 -11.94 20.07
CA ASP A 993 -5.45 -13.24 19.89
C ASP A 993 -6.48 -14.36 20.09
N VAL A 994 -7.21 -14.69 19.02
CA VAL A 994 -8.33 -15.66 19.08
C VAL A 994 -7.81 -17.09 19.31
N TYR A 995 -6.64 -17.41 18.76
CA TYR A 995 -6.11 -18.78 18.76
C TYR A 995 -5.07 -19.03 19.85
N GLY A 996 -4.56 -18.00 20.53
CA GLY A 996 -3.52 -18.16 21.55
C GLY A 996 -2.10 -18.31 20.97
N ASN A 997 -1.91 -17.93 19.70
CA ASN A 997 -0.69 -18.21 18.93
C ASN A 997 0.12 -16.95 18.61
N ARG A 998 -0.28 -15.80 19.18
CA ARG A 998 0.47 -14.56 18.98
C ARG A 998 1.70 -14.57 19.89
N ASP A 999 2.88 -14.31 19.32
CA ASP A 999 4.13 -14.25 20.08
C ASP A 999 4.08 -13.18 21.18
N ILE A 1000 4.94 -13.34 22.19
CA ILE A 1000 5.05 -12.41 23.31
C ILE A 1000 5.46 -11.00 22.86
N ALA A 1001 5.05 -9.98 23.64
CA ALA A 1001 5.24 -8.57 23.28
C ALA A 1001 6.71 -8.23 23.02
N ALA A 1002 7.62 -8.75 23.86
CA ALA A 1002 9.06 -8.52 23.74
C ALA A 1002 9.63 -9.03 22.40
N TYR A 1003 9.16 -10.18 21.92
CA TYR A 1003 9.61 -10.73 20.64
C TYR A 1003 9.08 -9.91 19.45
N GLU A 1004 7.82 -9.46 19.48
CA GLU A 1004 7.27 -8.61 18.42
C GLU A 1004 8.03 -7.28 18.29
N GLU A 1005 8.38 -6.64 19.42
CA GLU A 1005 9.21 -5.42 19.41
C GLU A 1005 10.66 -5.73 19.02
N GLY A 1006 11.23 -6.83 19.52
CA GLY A 1006 12.57 -7.30 19.16
C GLY A 1006 12.73 -7.50 17.66
N ARG A 1007 11.72 -8.08 16.98
CA ARG A 1007 11.74 -8.21 15.51
C ARG A 1007 11.81 -6.88 14.79
N LYS A 1008 11.06 -5.87 15.25
CA LYS A 1008 11.13 -4.51 14.69
C LYS A 1008 12.51 -3.88 14.93
N ALA A 1009 13.11 -4.15 16.08
CA ALA A 1009 14.46 -3.69 16.41
C ALA A 1009 15.52 -4.37 15.52
N VAL A 1010 15.42 -5.68 15.29
CA VAL A 1010 16.29 -6.41 14.35
C VAL A 1010 16.19 -5.82 12.96
N ASP A 1011 14.98 -5.56 12.46
CA ASP A 1011 14.79 -4.89 11.16
C ASP A 1011 15.47 -3.52 11.11
N LYS A 1012 15.43 -2.75 12.20
CA LYS A 1012 16.09 -1.45 12.31
C LYS A 1012 17.61 -1.58 12.36
N ILE A 1013 18.14 -2.55 13.10
CA ILE A 1013 19.58 -2.84 13.19
C ILE A 1013 20.11 -3.24 11.82
N VAL A 1014 19.45 -4.22 11.16
CA VAL A 1014 19.87 -4.70 9.83
C VAL A 1014 19.85 -3.55 8.80
N LYS A 1015 18.80 -2.72 8.80
CA LYS A 1015 18.74 -1.52 7.96
C LYS A 1015 19.81 -0.48 8.30
N GLY A 1016 20.26 -0.41 9.54
CA GLY A 1016 21.35 0.46 9.97
C GLY A 1016 22.69 0.13 9.30
N PHE A 1017 22.86 -1.09 8.78
CA PHE A 1017 24.04 -1.49 8.01
C PHE A 1017 23.82 -1.45 6.49
N ASP A 1018 22.72 -0.85 6.00
CA ASP A 1018 22.55 -0.64 4.56
C ASP A 1018 23.66 0.28 4.02
N GLY A 1019 24.30 -0.12 2.91
CA GLY A 1019 25.46 0.58 2.33
C GLY A 1019 26.83 0.15 2.88
N VAL A 1020 26.88 -0.67 3.93
CA VAL A 1020 28.12 -1.27 4.44
C VAL A 1020 28.50 -2.49 3.58
N PRO A 1021 29.77 -2.63 3.14
CA PRO A 1021 30.23 -3.79 2.36
C PRO A 1021 29.84 -5.10 3.05
N ARG A 1022 29.44 -6.11 2.26
CA ARG A 1022 28.87 -7.36 2.78
C ARG A 1022 29.72 -7.96 3.89
N ASP A 1023 31.03 -8.07 3.71
CA ASP A 1023 31.91 -8.72 4.68
C ASP A 1023 32.01 -7.92 5.99
N LEU A 1024 32.03 -6.59 5.90
CA LEU A 1024 32.06 -5.70 7.05
C LEU A 1024 30.70 -5.64 7.77
N ARG A 1025 29.60 -5.65 7.00
CA ARG A 1025 28.24 -5.76 7.52
C ARG A 1025 28.05 -7.08 8.26
N MET A 1026 28.44 -8.19 7.65
CA MET A 1026 28.36 -9.50 8.31
C MET A 1026 29.26 -9.53 9.53
N PHE A 1027 30.49 -9.01 9.47
CA PHE A 1027 31.37 -8.90 10.63
C PHE A 1027 30.71 -8.16 11.81
N TYR A 1028 30.12 -6.98 11.58
CA TYR A 1028 29.48 -6.23 12.66
C TYR A 1028 28.13 -6.82 13.11
N LEU A 1029 27.35 -7.41 12.21
CA LEU A 1029 26.14 -8.12 12.58
C LEU A 1029 26.46 -9.36 13.42
N GLU A 1030 27.52 -10.09 13.10
CA GLU A 1030 28.03 -11.19 13.95
C GLU A 1030 28.45 -10.69 15.33
N ARG A 1031 29.11 -9.53 15.42
CA ARG A 1031 29.44 -8.92 16.72
C ARG A 1031 28.20 -8.53 17.51
N LEU A 1032 27.20 -7.91 16.89
CA LEU A 1032 25.94 -7.56 17.55
C LEU A 1032 25.15 -8.80 17.99
N MET A 1033 25.17 -9.87 17.19
CA MET A 1033 24.59 -11.15 17.60
C MET A 1033 25.34 -11.73 18.81
N GLY A 1034 26.66 -11.55 18.88
CA GLY A 1034 27.46 -11.85 20.07
C GLY A 1034 27.04 -11.02 21.28
N GLU A 1035 26.96 -9.69 21.15
CA GLU A 1035 26.54 -8.79 22.23
C GLU A 1035 25.13 -9.08 22.75
N LEU A 1036 24.19 -9.40 21.84
CA LEU A 1036 22.83 -9.81 22.22
C LEU A 1036 22.83 -11.14 22.98
N ARG A 1037 23.71 -12.08 22.62
CA ARG A 1037 23.86 -13.35 23.33
C ARG A 1037 24.47 -13.14 24.71
N ASP A 1038 25.57 -12.39 24.79
CA ASP A 1038 26.26 -12.08 26.04
C ASP A 1038 25.35 -11.30 27.01
N GLY A 1039 24.55 -10.37 26.49
CA GLY A 1039 23.57 -9.62 27.28
C GLY A 1039 22.41 -10.47 27.79
N ALA A 1040 21.99 -11.49 27.02
CA ALA A 1040 20.97 -12.43 27.45
C ALA A 1040 21.50 -13.41 28.52
N GLU A 1041 22.72 -13.93 28.35
CA GLU A 1041 23.36 -14.86 29.30
C GLU A 1041 23.83 -14.15 30.58
N GLY A 1042 24.29 -12.90 30.50
CA GLY A 1042 24.70 -12.09 31.64
C GLY A 1042 23.55 -11.65 32.57
N ALA A 1043 22.30 -11.69 32.09
CA ALA A 1043 21.12 -11.45 32.92
C ALA A 1043 20.81 -12.64 33.86
N GLU A 1044 21.15 -13.87 33.48
CA GLU A 1044 20.94 -15.07 34.32
C GLU A 1044 21.86 -15.11 35.55
N GLU A 1045 23.06 -14.51 35.50
CA GLU A 1045 23.96 -14.40 36.66
C GLU A 1045 23.48 -13.39 37.72
N VAL A 1046 22.60 -12.46 37.34
CA VAL A 1046 21.99 -11.49 38.27
C VAL A 1046 20.72 -12.04 38.91
N GLU A 1047 19.97 -12.90 38.23
CA GLU A 1047 18.77 -13.57 38.80
C GLU A 1047 19.09 -14.78 39.70
N ARG A 1048 20.31 -15.34 39.64
CA ARG A 1048 20.77 -16.42 40.56
C ARG A 1048 21.46 -15.92 41.84
N LYS A 1049 21.56 -14.59 42.04
CA LYS A 1049 21.99 -13.96 43.30
C LYS A 1049 20.80 -13.31 43.98
#